data_AF-A0A835RNB0-F1
#
_entry.id   AF-A0A835RNB0-F1
#
_cell.length_a   1.000
_cell.length_b   1.000
_cell.length_c   1.000
_cell.angle_alpha   90.00
_cell.angle_beta   90.00
_cell.angle_gamma   90.00
#
_symmetry.space_group_name_H-M   'P 1'
#
loop_
_entity.id
_entity.type
_entity.pdbx_description
1 polymer ?
#
loop_
_entity_poly.entity_id
_entity_poly.type
_entity_poly.pdbx_seq_one_letter_code
_entity_poly.pdbx_strand_id
1 'polypeptide(L)'
;MSDSKAGAYKIDIGSFSKRLKEFYKHWREHKALLWGAADAISIMTPPPSEDIRYLKSSALHTWLFGYEFPETIIVFLNKKIHLLCSPKKAALLETIKRSAKEAVDAEVVLHVKQKNDDGTILMDDISHSILSQSESERPIVGRILREEPEGKLMENWSEKLTGSNLHLSDITNGFSELFAVKDTSELNCVRKAAYLTSTAMKTFVVPKLEQIIDEEKKVSHSTFMEETEKAIQDPLKLKVKLKAENVDICYPPIFQSGGKFDLRPSASSNDDDLYYESGSVIICAIGARYGGYCSNIARTFLIDANSKQSKAYEVLLRAQNAAISALKPGKMLSSAYKAAVEVVQNELPELLANLSKTAGTGIGLEFRESGLTLNGRNDHLVIPGMVFNVSLGFQNLQSETNNPKTDTFSILLADTVIIASDKPPEVLTLVCSKAVKDVAYSFNEDDAEQHKIQSEPNVSEVVLSKASLRSDKQEISKEELRRQHQAELARQKNEETARRLAGGGSVTGGTRGPVKPLSEMIAYKNVGDIPSAKEPMIQVDQKNEAVLLPIYGIMVPFHVSTIKTVTGHQDNRTCTVRIIFNVPGTPFTPHDTNSLKHQGAIYIKEITFRSKDPRHGSEVTQLIKTLRRQVTSRESERAERATLVTQEKLQLAGNRMKPIRLQDLWIRPAFPGRGRKLTGTLEAHINGFRYSTSRPDERVEIMYGNIKHAFSACREGNDNFVTLSFA
;
A
#
# COMPACT_ATOMS: atom_id res chain seq x y z
N MET A 1 8.81 7.41 -13.33
CA MET A 1 7.80 8.13 -14.15
C MET A 1 7.29 7.19 -15.25
N SER A 2 6.28 6.38 -14.94
CA SER A 2 5.46 5.66 -15.93
C SER A 2 4.02 6.14 -15.78
N ASP A 3 3.35 6.27 -16.93
CA ASP A 3 2.13 7.04 -17.20
C ASP A 3 1.05 7.07 -16.09
N SER A 4 0.90 8.23 -15.44
CA SER A 4 -0.31 8.60 -14.69
C SER A 4 -1.02 9.76 -15.38
N LYS A 5 -2.36 9.68 -15.40
CA LYS A 5 -3.30 10.54 -16.14
C LYS A 5 -3.00 12.04 -15.96
N ALA A 6 -3.18 12.79 -17.06
CA ALA A 6 -3.02 14.23 -17.18
C ALA A 6 -3.88 15.04 -16.19
N GLY A 7 -3.42 15.19 -14.95
CA GLY A 7 -3.54 16.43 -14.21
C GLY A 7 -2.39 17.33 -14.66
N ALA A 8 -2.66 18.58 -15.03
CA ALA A 8 -1.63 19.49 -15.51
C ALA A 8 -0.56 19.71 -14.42
N TYR A 9 0.62 19.09 -14.58
CA TYR A 9 1.79 19.36 -13.76
C TYR A 9 2.06 20.87 -13.79
N LYS A 10 1.98 21.52 -12.63
CA LYS A 10 2.13 22.98 -12.53
C LYS A 10 3.13 23.30 -11.42
N ILE A 11 4.24 23.90 -11.82
CA ILE A 11 5.25 24.40 -10.88
C ILE A 11 4.64 25.58 -10.10
N ASP A 12 4.76 25.57 -8.78
CA ASP A 12 4.44 26.72 -7.95
C ASP A 12 5.52 27.79 -8.12
N ILE A 13 5.23 28.75 -8.99
CA ILE A 13 6.13 29.84 -9.32
C ILE A 13 6.50 30.71 -8.11
N GLY A 14 5.59 30.87 -7.15
CA GLY A 14 5.86 31.65 -5.94
C GLY A 14 6.90 30.97 -5.07
N SER A 15 6.68 29.68 -4.78
CA SER A 15 7.62 28.84 -4.04
C SER A 15 8.97 28.72 -4.74
N PHE A 16 8.98 28.49 -6.07
CA PHE A 16 10.19 28.44 -6.88
C PHE A 16 11.01 29.74 -6.76
N SER A 17 10.37 30.90 -6.93
CA SER A 17 11.07 32.20 -6.90
C SER A 17 11.68 32.49 -5.53
N LYS A 18 10.94 32.16 -4.45
CA LYS A 18 11.43 32.30 -3.07
C LYS A 18 12.65 31.41 -2.82
N ARG A 19 12.54 30.12 -3.15
CA ARG A 19 13.60 29.12 -2.92
C ARG A 19 14.83 29.37 -3.79
N LEU A 20 14.64 29.82 -5.04
CA LEU A 20 15.76 30.20 -5.90
C LEU A 20 16.53 31.40 -5.33
N LYS A 21 15.84 32.42 -4.80
CA LYS A 21 16.48 33.55 -4.10
C LYS A 21 17.29 33.08 -2.90
N GLU A 22 16.70 32.22 -2.09
CA GLU A 22 17.32 31.66 -0.90
C GLU A 22 18.58 30.85 -1.24
N PHE A 23 18.50 29.99 -2.25
CA PHE A 23 19.65 29.24 -2.77
C PHE A 23 20.78 30.16 -3.24
N TYR A 24 20.49 31.13 -4.11
CA TYR A 24 21.52 32.04 -4.63
C TYR A 24 22.09 32.98 -3.56
N LYS A 25 21.30 33.33 -2.54
CA LYS A 25 21.76 34.11 -1.39
C LYS A 25 22.73 33.27 -0.56
N HIS A 26 22.31 32.06 -0.17
CA HIS A 26 23.12 31.13 0.62
C HIS A 26 24.41 30.72 -0.10
N TRP A 27 24.35 30.49 -1.41
CA TRP A 27 25.53 30.21 -2.23
C TRP A 27 26.54 31.37 -2.20
N ARG A 28 26.07 32.62 -2.32
CA ARG A 28 26.95 33.79 -2.28
C ARG A 28 27.53 34.06 -0.89
N GLU A 29 26.72 33.94 0.16
CA GLU A 29 27.15 34.21 1.54
C GLU A 29 28.12 33.16 2.07
N HIS A 30 27.96 31.88 1.68
CA HIS A 30 28.77 30.77 2.17
C HIS A 30 29.64 30.11 1.10
N LYS A 31 30.00 30.85 0.03
CA LYS A 31 30.67 30.34 -1.17
C LYS A 31 31.90 29.48 -0.85
N ALA A 32 32.82 30.00 -0.04
CA ALA A 32 34.05 29.30 0.30
C ALA A 32 33.85 28.17 1.34
N LEU A 33 32.98 28.39 2.33
CA LEU A 33 32.84 27.49 3.49
C LEU A 33 32.05 26.22 3.17
N LEU A 34 30.95 26.35 2.42
CA LEU A 34 29.97 25.26 2.23
C LEU A 34 29.81 24.83 0.78
N TRP A 35 30.10 25.73 -0.16
CA TRP A 35 29.94 25.51 -1.59
C TRP A 35 31.27 25.30 -2.32
N GLY A 36 32.32 24.95 -1.59
CA GLY A 36 33.62 24.57 -2.17
C GLY A 36 34.22 25.62 -3.10
N ALA A 37 33.98 26.91 -2.81
CA ALA A 37 34.36 28.06 -3.64
C ALA A 37 33.82 28.01 -5.09
N ALA A 38 32.77 27.23 -5.35
CA ALA A 38 32.24 26.99 -6.70
C ALA A 38 31.73 28.28 -7.37
N ASP A 39 32.17 28.50 -8.61
CA ASP A 39 31.71 29.54 -9.54
C ASP A 39 30.49 29.09 -10.35
N ALA A 40 30.34 27.79 -10.54
CA ALA A 40 29.19 27.15 -11.14
C ALA A 40 28.76 25.95 -10.30
N ILE A 41 27.46 25.66 -10.22
CA ILE A 41 26.94 24.47 -9.55
C ILE A 41 26.29 23.57 -10.58
N SER A 42 26.79 22.35 -10.73
CA SER A 42 26.25 21.34 -11.64
C SER A 42 25.57 20.22 -10.86
N ILE A 43 24.29 19.99 -11.18
CA ILE A 43 23.44 18.97 -10.57
C ILE A 43 22.98 18.01 -11.64
N MET A 44 23.18 16.73 -11.38
CA MET A 44 22.93 15.63 -12.29
C MET A 44 21.90 14.72 -11.63
N THR A 45 20.71 14.61 -12.21
CA THR A 45 19.67 13.72 -11.68
C THR A 45 19.55 12.49 -12.59
N PRO A 46 19.77 11.27 -12.06
CA PRO A 46 19.80 10.07 -12.87
C PRO A 46 18.42 9.67 -13.42
N PRO A 47 18.35 8.67 -14.31
CA PRO A 47 17.09 8.05 -14.71
C PRO A 47 16.29 7.51 -13.50
N PRO A 48 14.96 7.34 -13.65
CA PRO A 48 14.15 6.79 -12.57
C PRO A 48 14.59 5.36 -12.24
N SER A 49 14.63 5.03 -10.96
CA SER A 49 14.85 3.66 -10.45
C SER A 49 13.56 3.11 -9.87
N GLU A 50 13.45 1.78 -9.81
CA GLU A 50 12.41 1.09 -9.05
C GLU A 50 12.72 1.10 -7.54
N ASP A 51 14.01 1.22 -7.18
CA ASP A 51 14.44 1.33 -5.78
C ASP A 51 14.15 2.72 -5.21
N ILE A 52 13.71 2.77 -3.94
CA ILE A 52 13.57 4.03 -3.20
C ILE A 52 14.96 4.56 -2.85
N ARG A 53 15.35 5.65 -3.52
CA ARG A 53 16.65 6.30 -3.33
C ARG A 53 16.48 7.75 -2.92
N TYR A 54 17.29 8.19 -1.96
CA TYR A 54 17.36 9.59 -1.53
C TYR A 54 18.60 10.24 -2.10
N LEU A 55 18.41 10.94 -3.23
CA LEU A 55 19.44 11.74 -3.87
C LEU A 55 19.20 13.21 -3.54
N LYS A 56 20.28 13.93 -3.23
CA LYS A 56 20.28 15.38 -3.04
C LYS A 56 19.93 16.11 -4.33
N SER A 57 20.31 15.57 -5.48
CA SER A 57 19.86 16.07 -6.79
C SER A 57 18.32 16.03 -6.94
N SER A 58 17.70 14.88 -6.64
CA SER A 58 16.24 14.73 -6.62
C SER A 58 15.55 15.56 -5.55
N ALA A 59 16.18 15.71 -4.37
CA ALA A 59 15.69 16.61 -3.32
C ALA A 59 15.69 18.07 -3.79
N LEU A 60 16.73 18.53 -4.47
CA LEU A 60 16.78 19.88 -5.05
C LEU A 60 15.65 20.09 -6.07
N HIS A 61 15.38 19.13 -6.94
CA HIS A 61 14.28 19.21 -7.89
C HIS A 61 12.92 19.35 -7.19
N THR A 62 12.68 18.51 -6.19
CA THR A 62 11.45 18.55 -5.40
C THR A 62 11.32 19.85 -4.61
N TRP A 63 12.43 20.36 -4.06
CA TRP A 63 12.47 21.63 -3.34
C TRP A 63 12.22 22.81 -4.29
N LEU A 64 12.89 22.91 -5.43
CA LEU A 64 12.71 24.05 -6.34
C LEU A 64 11.38 24.00 -7.11
N PHE A 65 11.02 22.83 -7.63
CA PHE A 65 9.94 22.70 -8.61
C PHE A 65 8.68 22.02 -8.08
N GLY A 66 8.77 21.36 -6.93
CA GLY A 66 7.70 20.50 -6.39
C GLY A 66 7.64 19.11 -7.03
N TYR A 67 8.51 18.82 -8.00
CA TYR A 67 8.55 17.56 -8.74
C TYR A 67 9.99 17.16 -9.03
N GLU A 68 10.21 15.85 -9.13
CA GLU A 68 11.46 15.31 -9.64
C GLU A 68 11.46 15.33 -11.17
N PHE A 69 12.57 15.78 -11.76
CA PHE A 69 12.86 15.64 -13.18
C PHE A 69 14.01 14.65 -13.37
N PRO A 70 13.74 13.34 -13.52
CA PRO A 70 14.78 12.34 -13.79
C PRO A 70 15.53 12.64 -15.08
N GLU A 71 16.71 12.07 -15.30
CA GLU A 71 17.51 12.24 -16.52
C GLU A 71 17.56 13.72 -16.98
N THR A 72 18.01 14.59 -16.07
CA THR A 72 18.07 16.05 -16.27
C THR A 72 19.33 16.61 -15.63
N ILE A 73 20.00 17.52 -16.33
CA ILE A 73 21.17 18.24 -15.83
C ILE A 73 20.80 19.70 -15.64
N ILE A 74 21.13 20.25 -14.47
CA ILE A 74 20.95 21.68 -14.18
C ILE A 74 22.32 22.27 -13.84
N VAL A 75 22.68 23.37 -14.50
CA VAL A 75 23.89 24.12 -14.21
C VAL A 75 23.52 25.55 -13.84
N PHE A 76 23.78 25.93 -12.60
CA PHE A 76 23.57 27.27 -12.07
C PHE A 76 24.85 28.09 -12.23
N LEU A 77 24.73 29.24 -12.87
CA LEU A 77 25.75 30.29 -12.98
C LEU A 77 25.21 31.59 -12.36
N ASN A 78 26.07 32.58 -12.19
CA ASN A 78 25.68 33.88 -11.63
C ASN A 78 24.60 34.60 -12.46
N LYS A 79 24.65 34.49 -13.80
CA LYS A 79 23.73 35.18 -14.72
C LYS A 79 22.91 34.25 -15.60
N LYS A 80 23.17 32.94 -15.58
CA LYS A 80 22.44 31.96 -16.39
C LYS A 80 22.11 30.70 -15.58
N ILE A 81 21.01 30.06 -15.92
CA ILE A 81 20.66 28.72 -15.44
C ILE A 81 20.45 27.84 -16.67
N HIS A 82 21.30 26.86 -16.88
CA HIS A 82 21.19 25.93 -18.00
C HIS A 82 20.45 24.67 -17.55
N LEU A 83 19.44 24.25 -18.30
CA LEU A 83 18.74 22.98 -18.06
C LEU A 83 18.79 22.11 -19.31
N LEU A 84 19.44 20.95 -19.22
CA LEU A 84 19.48 19.94 -20.28
C LEU A 84 18.50 18.81 -19.96
N CYS A 85 17.43 18.72 -20.75
CA CYS A 85 16.34 17.77 -20.50
C CYS A 85 15.58 17.41 -21.79
N SER A 86 14.59 16.51 -21.68
CA SER A 86 13.75 16.10 -22.81
C SER A 86 12.71 17.17 -23.21
N PRO A 87 12.15 17.13 -24.43
CA PRO A 87 11.21 18.15 -24.91
C PRO A 87 9.99 18.36 -24.02
N LYS A 88 9.46 17.27 -23.44
CA LYS A 88 8.31 17.33 -22.52
C LYS A 88 8.65 18.09 -21.23
N LYS A 89 9.85 17.86 -20.68
CA LYS A 89 10.32 18.52 -19.44
C LYS A 89 10.62 20.00 -19.72
N ALA A 90 11.26 20.30 -20.85
CA ALA A 90 11.54 21.67 -21.27
C ALA A 90 10.26 22.51 -21.37
N ALA A 91 9.17 21.98 -21.92
CA ALA A 91 7.90 22.69 -22.00
C ALA A 91 7.32 23.08 -20.62
N LEU A 92 7.53 22.26 -19.58
CA LEU A 92 7.13 22.59 -18.20
C LEU A 92 8.06 23.64 -17.59
N LEU A 93 9.36 23.50 -17.83
CA LEU A 93 10.42 24.39 -17.31
C LEU A 93 10.50 25.73 -18.07
N GLU A 94 9.82 25.91 -19.19
CA GLU A 94 9.64 27.22 -19.82
C GLU A 94 8.94 28.21 -18.88
N THR A 95 8.04 27.71 -18.03
CA THR A 95 7.23 28.55 -17.14
C THR A 95 8.05 29.28 -16.07
N ILE A 96 9.26 28.82 -15.77
CA ILE A 96 10.13 29.42 -14.74
C ILE A 96 11.06 30.52 -15.26
N LYS A 97 11.18 30.72 -16.58
CA LYS A 97 12.15 31.67 -17.17
C LYS A 97 11.98 33.10 -16.63
N ARG A 98 10.75 33.62 -16.68
CA ARG A 98 10.43 34.98 -16.22
C ARG A 98 10.76 35.12 -14.73
N SER A 99 10.31 34.15 -13.95
CA SER A 99 10.41 34.19 -12.49
C SER A 99 11.85 34.05 -12.01
N ALA A 100 12.68 33.25 -12.69
CA ALA A 100 14.12 33.17 -12.42
C ALA A 100 14.83 34.51 -12.69
N LYS A 101 14.47 35.18 -13.80
CA LYS A 101 15.01 36.50 -14.15
C LYS A 101 14.62 37.56 -13.13
N GLU A 102 13.35 37.59 -12.72
CA GLU A 102 12.87 38.51 -11.67
C GLU A 102 13.44 38.18 -10.28
N ALA A 103 13.72 36.90 -10.02
CA ALA A 103 14.14 36.44 -8.70
C ALA A 103 15.63 36.71 -8.43
N VAL A 104 16.51 36.35 -9.36
CA VAL A 104 17.96 36.34 -9.16
C VAL A 104 18.73 36.97 -10.32
N ASP A 105 18.04 37.63 -11.25
CA ASP A 105 18.63 38.22 -12.48
C ASP A 105 19.33 37.20 -13.40
N ALA A 106 18.95 35.91 -13.29
CA ALA A 106 19.51 34.83 -14.12
C ALA A 106 18.60 34.49 -15.30
N GLU A 107 19.19 34.38 -16.49
CA GLU A 107 18.51 33.92 -17.70
C GLU A 107 18.47 32.38 -17.74
N VAL A 108 17.27 31.82 -17.88
CA VAL A 108 17.10 30.36 -18.00
C VAL A 108 17.24 29.94 -19.45
N VAL A 109 18.23 29.11 -19.73
CA VAL A 109 18.54 28.54 -21.05
C VAL A 109 18.17 27.07 -21.06
N LEU A 110 17.22 26.70 -21.91
CA LEU A 110 16.76 25.31 -22.04
C LEU A 110 17.46 24.63 -23.21
N HIS A 111 18.16 23.55 -22.90
CA HIS A 111 18.82 22.67 -23.85
C HIS A 111 17.96 21.42 -24.04
N VAL A 112 17.37 21.27 -25.22
CA VAL A 112 16.37 20.22 -25.49
C VAL A 112 17.02 19.01 -26.15
N LYS A 113 17.25 17.95 -25.38
CA LYS A 113 17.84 16.70 -25.88
C LYS A 113 16.81 15.88 -26.65
N GLN A 114 17.06 15.63 -27.93
CA GLN A 114 16.20 14.76 -28.74
C GLN A 114 16.42 13.27 -28.39
N LYS A 115 15.49 12.39 -28.82
CA LYS A 115 15.55 10.96 -28.47
C LYS A 115 16.81 10.24 -28.97
N ASN A 116 17.31 10.62 -30.14
CA ASN A 116 18.48 10.01 -30.77
C ASN A 116 19.78 10.81 -30.55
N ASP A 117 19.72 11.84 -29.73
CA ASP A 117 20.82 12.74 -29.44
C ASP A 117 21.46 12.32 -28.10
N ASP A 118 22.78 12.24 -28.07
CA ASP A 118 23.56 11.98 -26.86
C ASP A 118 23.77 13.24 -26.01
N GLY A 119 23.42 14.42 -26.55
CA GLY A 119 23.47 15.70 -25.88
C GLY A 119 24.86 16.33 -25.86
N THR A 120 25.86 15.77 -26.53
CA THR A 120 27.26 16.22 -26.45
C THR A 120 27.43 17.67 -26.90
N ILE A 121 26.80 18.06 -28.02
CA ILE A 121 26.84 19.44 -28.54
C ILE A 121 26.20 20.41 -27.53
N LEU A 122 25.08 20.00 -26.92
CA LEU A 122 24.40 20.81 -25.91
C LEU A 122 25.27 20.97 -24.64
N MET A 123 26.02 19.92 -24.29
CA MET A 123 26.99 19.98 -23.20
C MET A 123 28.20 20.87 -23.54
N ASP A 124 28.62 20.95 -24.81
CA ASP A 124 29.65 21.90 -25.27
C ASP A 124 29.22 23.34 -25.04
N ASP A 125 27.97 23.68 -25.40
CA ASP A 125 27.42 25.01 -25.17
C ASP A 125 27.36 25.39 -23.68
N ILE A 126 27.04 24.43 -22.81
CA ILE A 126 27.06 24.62 -21.35
C ILE A 126 28.49 24.84 -20.87
N SER A 127 29.46 24.02 -21.29
CA SER A 127 30.87 24.18 -20.90
C SER A 127 31.45 25.51 -21.35
N HIS A 128 31.16 25.95 -22.59
CA HIS A 128 31.55 27.27 -23.07
C HIS A 128 30.90 28.41 -22.26
N SER A 129 29.65 28.24 -21.82
CA SER A 129 28.98 29.21 -20.96
C SER A 129 29.60 29.31 -19.57
N ILE A 130 30.05 28.19 -18.99
CA ILE A 130 30.79 28.16 -17.71
C ILE A 130 32.11 28.94 -17.85
N LEU A 131 32.89 28.66 -18.91
CA LEU A 131 34.20 29.29 -19.13
C LEU A 131 34.08 30.79 -19.41
N SER A 132 33.07 31.21 -20.19
CA SER A 132 32.88 32.62 -20.57
C SER A 132 32.32 33.52 -19.47
N GLN A 133 31.58 32.98 -18.50
CA GLN A 133 31.07 33.74 -17.35
C GLN A 133 32.02 33.77 -16.15
N SER A 134 33.07 32.96 -16.16
CA SER A 134 34.07 32.94 -15.10
C SER A 134 35.04 34.12 -15.25
N GLU A 135 35.27 34.86 -14.17
CA GLU A 135 36.34 35.86 -14.09
C GLU A 135 37.73 35.19 -13.96
N SER A 136 37.76 33.90 -13.61
CA SER A 136 38.97 33.08 -13.48
C SER A 136 39.21 32.25 -14.74
N GLU A 137 40.48 32.14 -15.15
CA GLU A 137 40.92 31.21 -16.21
C GLU A 137 40.64 29.74 -15.87
N ARG A 138 40.42 29.41 -14.59
CA ARG A 138 40.06 28.07 -14.10
C ARG A 138 38.85 28.15 -13.17
N PRO A 139 37.61 28.11 -13.72
CA PRO A 139 36.41 28.11 -12.90
C PRO A 139 36.31 26.85 -12.05
N ILE A 140 35.77 27.00 -10.84
CA ILE A 140 35.43 25.88 -9.97
C ILE A 140 33.98 25.47 -10.21
N VAL A 141 33.75 24.22 -10.58
CA VAL A 141 32.42 23.63 -10.73
C VAL A 141 32.12 22.75 -9.52
N GLY A 142 31.14 23.18 -8.72
CA GLY A 142 30.61 22.41 -7.62
C GLY A 142 29.75 21.25 -8.12
N ARG A 143 29.98 20.06 -7.58
CA ARG A 143 29.16 18.86 -7.84
C ARG A 143 28.93 18.05 -6.56
N ILE A 144 27.87 17.25 -6.54
CA ILE A 144 27.59 16.35 -5.41
C ILE A 144 28.47 15.11 -5.56
N LEU A 145 29.62 15.06 -4.88
CA LEU A 145 30.63 14.02 -5.10
C LEU A 145 30.15 12.60 -4.76
N ARG A 146 29.20 12.48 -3.83
CA ARG A 146 28.70 11.18 -3.35
C ARG A 146 27.68 10.53 -4.28
N GLU A 147 27.19 11.25 -5.28
CA GLU A 147 26.25 10.71 -6.26
C GLU A 147 27.04 10.28 -7.50
N GLU A 148 27.06 8.97 -7.74
CA GLU A 148 27.70 8.43 -8.95
C GLU A 148 26.85 8.77 -10.19
N PRO A 149 27.49 9.13 -11.32
CA PRO A 149 26.78 9.33 -12.57
C PRO A 149 26.15 8.01 -13.03
N GLU A 150 24.82 7.99 -13.17
CA GLU A 150 24.09 6.85 -13.69
C GLU A 150 23.36 7.21 -14.98
N GLY A 151 23.57 6.38 -16.00
CA GLY A 151 22.93 6.52 -17.30
C GLY A 151 23.74 7.40 -18.24
N LYS A 152 23.66 7.08 -19.54
CA LYS A 152 24.51 7.65 -20.60
C LYS A 152 24.63 9.17 -20.58
N LEU A 153 23.54 9.89 -20.32
CA LEU A 153 23.56 11.35 -20.27
C LEU A 153 24.42 11.90 -19.12
N MET A 154 24.33 11.28 -17.95
CA MET A 154 25.10 11.66 -16.76
C MET A 154 26.54 11.22 -16.88
N GLU A 155 26.79 9.99 -17.35
CA GLU A 155 28.13 9.47 -17.62
C GLU A 155 28.90 10.39 -18.56
N ASN A 156 28.33 10.73 -19.73
CA ASN A 156 28.94 11.63 -20.70
C ASN A 156 29.24 13.02 -20.13
N TRP A 157 28.30 13.60 -19.36
CA TRP A 157 28.53 14.91 -18.75
C TRP A 157 29.63 14.88 -17.68
N SER A 158 29.69 13.81 -16.88
CA SER A 158 30.74 13.64 -15.87
C SER A 158 32.11 13.46 -16.51
N GLU A 159 32.22 12.65 -17.57
CA GLU A 159 33.44 12.51 -18.36
C GLU A 159 33.89 13.85 -18.94
N LYS A 160 32.95 14.65 -19.47
CA LYS A 160 33.25 15.97 -20.01
C LYS A 160 33.73 16.95 -18.95
N LEU A 161 33.11 16.98 -17.78
CA LEU A 161 33.54 17.82 -16.67
C LEU A 161 34.94 17.44 -16.17
N THR A 162 35.23 16.14 -16.08
CA THR A 162 36.54 15.64 -15.62
C THR A 162 37.65 15.75 -16.67
N GLY A 163 37.31 15.66 -17.96
CA GLY A 163 38.24 15.85 -19.08
C GLY A 163 38.50 17.33 -19.44
N SER A 164 37.81 18.28 -18.82
CA SER A 164 37.99 19.71 -19.04
C SER A 164 39.05 20.31 -18.10
N ASN A 165 39.56 21.52 -18.43
CA ASN A 165 40.44 22.31 -17.53
C ASN A 165 39.71 22.90 -16.29
N LEU A 166 38.60 22.29 -15.88
CA LEU A 166 37.75 22.76 -14.78
C LEU A 166 38.18 22.12 -13.47
N HIS A 167 38.11 22.88 -12.37
CA HIS A 167 38.34 22.32 -11.03
C HIS A 167 37.00 21.87 -10.43
N LEU A 168 36.93 20.66 -9.87
CA LEU A 168 35.69 20.13 -9.28
C LEU A 168 35.74 20.23 -7.75
N SER A 169 34.65 20.69 -7.12
CA SER A 169 34.53 20.76 -5.66
C SER A 169 33.25 20.11 -5.14
N ASP A 170 33.27 19.65 -3.89
CA ASP A 170 32.08 19.10 -3.25
C ASP A 170 31.18 20.22 -2.72
N ILE A 171 29.89 20.12 -3.01
CA ILE A 171 28.86 21.06 -2.54
C ILE A 171 27.77 20.38 -1.70
N THR A 172 27.99 19.12 -1.32
CA THR A 172 27.06 18.32 -0.52
C THR A 172 26.67 19.02 0.79
N ASN A 173 27.61 19.71 1.44
CA ASN A 173 27.37 20.42 2.70
C ASN A 173 26.51 21.67 2.51
N GLY A 174 26.71 22.42 1.41
CA GLY A 174 25.89 23.58 1.06
C GLY A 174 24.40 23.23 0.94
N PHE A 175 24.06 22.12 0.28
CA PHE A 175 22.68 21.64 0.24
C PHE A 175 22.18 21.12 1.58
N SER A 176 23.04 20.46 2.36
CA SER A 176 22.65 19.93 3.67
C SER A 176 22.24 21.06 4.63
N GLU A 177 22.91 22.21 4.57
CA GLU A 177 22.53 23.39 5.36
C GLU A 177 21.30 24.11 4.77
N LEU A 178 21.23 24.22 3.44
CA LEU A 178 20.10 24.83 2.75
C LEU A 178 18.76 24.11 3.04
N PHE A 179 18.77 22.77 3.10
CA PHE A 179 17.56 21.97 3.37
C PHE A 179 17.29 21.76 4.86
N ALA A 180 18.18 22.23 5.74
CA ALA A 180 18.10 21.96 7.17
C ALA A 180 16.84 22.55 7.80
N VAL A 181 16.52 23.80 7.44
CA VAL A 181 15.40 24.57 7.99
C VAL A 181 14.21 24.51 7.03
N LYS A 182 13.08 23.98 7.53
CA LYS A 182 11.87 23.79 6.74
C LYS A 182 10.96 25.00 6.90
N ASP A 183 10.42 25.50 5.79
CA ASP A 183 9.41 26.54 5.82
C ASP A 183 8.02 26.01 6.22
N THR A 184 7.05 26.90 6.41
CA THR A 184 5.69 26.54 6.85
C THR A 184 5.01 25.51 5.95
N SER A 185 5.23 25.57 4.63
CA SER A 185 4.65 24.61 3.68
C SER A 185 5.28 23.23 3.82
N GLU A 186 6.60 23.19 4.02
CA GLU A 186 7.40 21.98 4.22
C GLU A 186 7.03 21.31 5.55
N LEU A 187 6.97 22.09 6.63
CA LEU A 187 6.53 21.61 7.94
C LEU A 187 5.12 21.03 7.90
N ASN A 188 4.21 21.61 7.11
CA ASN A 188 2.87 21.05 6.91
C ASN A 188 2.89 19.72 6.16
N CYS A 189 3.78 19.54 5.18
CA CYS A 189 3.98 18.25 4.52
C CYS A 189 4.54 17.20 5.49
N VAL A 190 5.54 17.55 6.29
CA VAL A 190 6.09 16.69 7.35
C VAL A 190 5.01 16.29 8.35
N ARG A 191 4.17 17.22 8.81
CA ARG A 191 3.04 16.92 9.72
C ARG A 191 2.05 15.93 9.12
N LYS A 192 1.70 16.10 7.84
CA LYS A 192 0.82 15.15 7.13
C LYS A 192 1.45 13.77 7.00
N ALA A 193 2.73 13.71 6.65
CA ALA A 193 3.49 12.47 6.56
C ALA A 193 3.54 11.73 7.92
N ALA A 194 3.89 12.45 8.99
CA ALA A 194 3.98 11.90 10.34
C ALA A 194 2.61 11.48 10.90
N TYR A 195 1.55 12.23 10.59
CA TYR A 195 0.19 11.85 10.95
C TYR A 195 -0.23 10.55 10.26
N LEU A 196 0.05 10.40 8.96
CA LEU A 196 -0.21 9.16 8.23
C LEU A 196 0.59 7.99 8.79
N THR A 197 1.88 8.19 9.06
CA THR A 197 2.79 7.20 9.62
C THR A 197 2.33 6.71 10.98
N SER A 198 2.04 7.62 11.90
CA SER A 198 1.58 7.26 13.25
C SER A 198 0.17 6.67 13.26
N THR A 199 -0.71 7.09 12.35
CA THR A 199 -2.02 6.47 12.14
C THR A 199 -1.87 5.04 11.60
N ALA A 200 -1.03 4.83 10.57
CA ALA A 200 -0.76 3.50 10.03
C ALA A 200 -0.23 2.54 11.12
N MET A 201 0.72 3.01 11.95
CA MET A 201 1.21 2.21 13.08
C MET A 201 0.06 1.86 14.05
N LYS A 202 -0.75 2.84 14.45
CA LYS A 202 -1.81 2.66 15.46
C LYS A 202 -3.03 1.87 14.96
N THR A 203 -3.49 2.12 13.75
CA THR A 203 -4.79 1.61 13.27
C THR A 203 -4.66 0.41 12.35
N PHE A 204 -3.45 0.12 11.87
CA PHE A 204 -3.19 -1.03 11.02
C PHE A 204 -2.17 -1.97 11.65
N VAL A 205 -0.93 -1.50 11.92
CA VAL A 205 0.14 -2.37 12.40
C VAL A 205 -0.17 -2.96 13.77
N VAL A 206 -0.52 -2.14 14.77
CA VAL A 206 -0.82 -2.63 16.12
C VAL A 206 -2.01 -3.61 16.13
N PRO A 207 -3.19 -3.29 15.57
CA PRO A 207 -4.31 -4.24 15.56
C PRO A 207 -4.02 -5.51 14.77
N LYS A 208 -3.24 -5.42 13.68
CA LYS A 208 -2.86 -6.61 12.90
C LYS A 208 -1.86 -7.47 13.67
N LEU A 209 -0.91 -6.86 14.37
CA LEU A 209 0.02 -7.56 15.25
C LEU A 209 -0.74 -8.30 16.36
N GLU A 210 -1.64 -7.62 17.07
CA GLU A 210 -2.52 -8.20 18.08
C GLU A 210 -3.32 -9.36 17.51
N GLN A 211 -3.94 -9.18 16.33
CA GLN A 211 -4.68 -10.25 15.66
C GLN A 211 -3.81 -11.47 15.30
N ILE A 212 -2.56 -11.25 14.85
CA ILE A 212 -1.64 -12.34 14.50
C ILE A 212 -1.29 -13.14 15.75
N ILE A 213 -1.05 -12.45 16.86
CA ILE A 213 -0.69 -13.02 18.16
C ILE A 213 -1.89 -13.78 18.74
N ASP A 214 -3.07 -13.16 18.83
CA ASP A 214 -4.28 -13.73 19.42
C ASP A 214 -4.81 -14.95 18.64
N GLU A 215 -4.69 -14.94 17.31
CA GLU A 215 -5.13 -16.05 16.46
C GLU A 215 -3.99 -17.05 16.15
N GLU A 216 -2.82 -16.90 16.77
CA GLU A 216 -1.62 -17.75 16.58
C GLU A 216 -1.27 -17.97 15.10
N LYS A 217 -1.40 -16.90 14.30
CA LYS A 217 -1.14 -16.96 12.85
C LYS A 217 0.36 -16.98 12.56
N LYS A 218 0.72 -17.74 11.54
CA LYS A 218 2.05 -17.68 10.93
C LYS A 218 2.04 -16.67 9.80
N VAL A 219 2.75 -15.56 10.00
CA VAL A 219 2.90 -14.49 9.03
C VAL A 219 4.37 -14.09 9.01
N SER A 220 4.99 -14.10 7.83
CA SER A 220 6.38 -13.67 7.68
C SER A 220 6.53 -12.16 7.86
N HIS A 221 7.72 -11.71 8.26
CA HIS A 221 8.03 -10.28 8.35
C HIS A 221 7.83 -9.58 6.98
N SER A 222 8.22 -10.22 5.88
CA SER A 222 8.03 -9.73 4.51
C SER A 222 6.56 -9.59 4.11
N THR A 223 5.70 -10.55 4.48
CA THR A 223 4.26 -10.47 4.22
C THR A 223 3.65 -9.29 4.99
N PHE A 224 4.01 -9.12 6.26
CA PHE A 224 3.49 -8.02 7.07
C PHE A 224 4.00 -6.65 6.57
N MET A 225 5.24 -6.61 6.06
CA MET A 225 5.79 -5.44 5.36
C MET A 225 4.93 -5.05 4.15
N GLU A 226 4.65 -5.97 3.23
CA GLU A 226 3.87 -5.69 2.02
C GLU A 226 2.45 -5.22 2.34
N GLU A 227 1.80 -5.86 3.32
CA GLU A 227 0.48 -5.46 3.77
C GLU A 227 0.49 -4.04 4.34
N THR A 228 1.51 -3.70 5.12
CA THR A 228 1.68 -2.37 5.72
C THR A 228 1.99 -1.30 4.67
N GLU A 229 2.81 -1.62 3.68
CA GLU A 229 3.09 -0.74 2.55
C GLU A 229 1.80 -0.39 1.79
N LYS A 230 1.00 -1.40 1.44
CA LYS A 230 -0.31 -1.23 0.78
C LYS A 230 -1.27 -0.38 1.62
N ALA A 231 -1.19 -0.49 2.95
CA ALA A 231 -2.01 0.31 3.87
C ALA A 231 -1.57 1.79 3.89
N ILE A 232 -0.26 2.06 3.87
CA ILE A 232 0.27 3.43 3.85
C ILE A 232 -0.06 4.12 2.52
N GLN A 233 0.10 3.42 1.39
CA GLN A 233 -0.19 3.94 0.05
C GLN A 233 -1.68 4.24 -0.19
N ASP A 234 -2.58 3.67 0.62
CA ASP A 234 -4.02 3.91 0.57
C ASP A 234 -4.51 4.60 1.87
N PRO A 235 -4.27 5.92 2.05
CA PRO A 235 -4.61 6.62 3.28
C PRO A 235 -6.11 6.59 3.61
N LEU A 236 -6.98 6.38 2.61
CA LEU A 236 -8.42 6.27 2.84
C LEU A 236 -8.80 5.00 3.60
N LYS A 237 -8.08 3.87 3.40
CA LYS A 237 -8.25 2.67 4.22
C LYS A 237 -7.93 2.92 5.69
N LEU A 238 -7.00 3.83 5.96
CA LEU A 238 -6.63 4.27 7.31
C LEU A 238 -7.53 5.40 7.84
N LYS A 239 -8.61 5.75 7.12
CA LYS A 239 -9.50 6.89 7.44
C LYS A 239 -8.78 8.24 7.48
N VAL A 240 -7.64 8.35 6.81
CA VAL A 240 -6.84 9.57 6.71
C VAL A 240 -7.20 10.31 5.42
N LYS A 241 -7.67 11.55 5.56
CA LYS A 241 -8.06 12.41 4.42
C LYS A 241 -6.84 13.09 3.79
N LEU A 242 -5.98 12.30 3.16
CA LEU A 242 -4.86 12.79 2.35
C LEU A 242 -5.03 12.35 0.90
N LYS A 243 -4.46 13.14 -0.01
CA LYS A 243 -4.44 12.80 -1.44
C LYS A 243 -3.44 11.65 -1.65
N ALA A 244 -3.92 10.50 -2.09
CA ALA A 244 -3.10 9.32 -2.33
C ALA A 244 -1.97 9.57 -3.35
N GLU A 245 -2.19 10.43 -4.34
CA GLU A 245 -1.18 10.81 -5.36
C GLU A 245 0.07 11.50 -4.78
N ASN A 246 -0.02 12.04 -3.56
CA ASN A 246 1.09 12.69 -2.87
C ASN A 246 1.69 11.81 -1.77
N VAL A 247 1.18 10.59 -1.59
CA VAL A 247 1.60 9.66 -0.54
C VAL A 247 2.52 8.62 -1.14
N ASP A 248 3.58 8.31 -0.41
CA ASP A 248 4.48 7.20 -0.72
C ASP A 248 5.06 6.62 0.58
N ILE A 249 5.75 5.49 0.52
CA ILE A 249 6.54 4.97 1.64
C ILE A 249 7.94 5.60 1.65
N CYS A 250 8.53 5.78 2.84
CA CYS A 250 9.90 6.27 2.95
C CYS A 250 10.93 5.17 2.65
N TYR A 251 10.59 3.94 3.01
CA TYR A 251 11.35 2.71 2.85
C TYR A 251 10.38 1.55 3.11
N PRO A 252 10.67 0.32 2.64
CA PRO A 252 9.83 -0.84 2.92
C PRO A 252 9.68 -1.05 4.44
N PRO A 253 8.45 -1.11 4.99
CA PRO A 253 8.22 -1.30 6.43
C PRO A 253 9.07 -2.42 7.05
N ILE A 254 9.75 -2.14 8.16
CA ILE A 254 10.68 -3.07 8.79
C ILE A 254 10.00 -3.76 9.97
N PHE A 255 9.99 -5.09 9.93
CA PHE A 255 9.51 -5.97 10.98
C PHE A 255 10.63 -6.95 11.36
N GLN A 256 10.95 -7.05 12.65
CA GLN A 256 12.01 -7.92 13.15
C GLN A 256 11.58 -8.59 14.46
N SER A 257 11.83 -9.89 14.59
CA SER A 257 11.59 -10.68 15.80
C SER A 257 12.45 -11.95 15.80
N GLY A 258 12.38 -12.75 16.86
CA GLY A 258 12.98 -14.09 16.89
C GLY A 258 14.50 -14.12 16.88
N GLY A 259 15.14 -13.20 17.59
CA GLY A 259 16.60 -13.17 17.79
C GLY A 259 17.40 -12.50 16.67
N LYS A 260 16.76 -12.17 15.53
CA LYS A 260 17.42 -11.58 14.36
C LYS A 260 17.05 -10.11 14.22
N PHE A 261 17.92 -9.24 14.73
CA PHE A 261 17.69 -7.79 14.71
C PHE A 261 18.82 -7.05 13.98
N ASP A 262 18.45 -6.02 13.23
CA ASP A 262 19.38 -5.10 12.60
C ASP A 262 18.83 -3.67 12.74
N LEU A 263 19.49 -2.84 13.55
CA LEU A 263 19.08 -1.46 13.76
C LEU A 263 19.75 -0.48 12.77
N ARG A 264 20.50 -1.00 11.78
CA ARG A 264 21.05 -0.17 10.72
C ARG A 264 19.92 0.30 9.81
N PRO A 265 20.01 1.51 9.23
CA PRO A 265 18.97 1.99 8.32
C PRO A 265 18.88 1.24 6.98
N SER A 266 19.82 0.33 6.71
CA SER A 266 19.77 -0.60 5.57
C SER A 266 19.05 -1.91 5.88
N ALA A 267 18.50 -2.06 7.08
CA ALA A 267 17.79 -3.27 7.47
C ALA A 267 16.52 -3.47 6.63
N SER A 268 16.14 -4.73 6.41
CA SER A 268 14.94 -5.13 5.69
C SER A 268 14.21 -6.21 6.47
N SER A 269 12.90 -6.31 6.26
CA SER A 269 12.09 -7.45 6.72
C SER A 269 12.54 -8.72 5.99
N ASN A 270 12.72 -9.82 6.71
CA ASN A 270 13.10 -11.11 6.14
C ASN A 270 11.88 -12.03 5.92
N ASP A 271 12.10 -13.26 5.46
CA ASP A 271 11.02 -14.23 5.22
C ASP A 271 10.73 -15.15 6.42
N ASP A 272 11.37 -14.93 7.57
CA ASP A 272 11.03 -15.68 8.78
C ASP A 272 9.65 -15.26 9.30
N ASP A 273 8.92 -16.22 9.87
CA ASP A 273 7.66 -15.97 10.57
C ASP A 273 7.89 -15.08 11.80
N LEU A 274 6.93 -14.18 12.03
CA LEU A 274 6.88 -13.39 13.26
C LEU A 274 6.89 -14.31 14.48
N TYR A 275 7.75 -14.01 15.43
CA TYR A 275 7.96 -14.80 16.63
C TYR A 275 7.51 -14.03 17.86
N TYR A 276 6.56 -14.62 18.61
CA TYR A 276 5.82 -13.99 19.69
C TYR A 276 5.59 -14.96 20.87
N GLU A 277 6.47 -15.93 21.09
CA GLU A 277 6.45 -16.75 22.30
C GLU A 277 6.94 -15.95 23.52
N SER A 278 6.84 -16.53 24.71
CA SER A 278 7.21 -15.86 25.96
C SER A 278 8.66 -15.34 25.95
N GLY A 279 8.84 -14.08 26.38
CA GLY A 279 10.14 -13.38 26.34
C GLY A 279 10.52 -12.87 24.95
N SER A 280 9.58 -12.71 24.01
CA SER A 280 9.86 -12.18 22.67
C SER A 280 9.85 -10.66 22.62
N VAL A 281 10.60 -10.13 21.66
CA VAL A 281 10.66 -8.72 21.31
C VAL A 281 10.39 -8.55 19.82
N ILE A 282 9.52 -7.60 19.47
CA ILE A 282 9.14 -7.32 18.08
C ILE A 282 9.41 -5.86 17.79
N ILE A 283 10.27 -5.58 16.81
CA ILE A 283 10.54 -4.22 16.33
C ILE A 283 9.73 -3.96 15.06
N CYS A 284 8.98 -2.86 15.06
CA CYS A 284 8.25 -2.36 13.90
C CYS A 284 8.71 -0.93 13.61
N ALA A 285 9.25 -0.69 12.42
CA ALA A 285 9.63 0.65 11.97
C ALA A 285 9.00 0.96 10.62
N ILE A 286 8.22 2.03 10.54
CA ILE A 286 7.53 2.45 9.31
C ILE A 286 7.70 3.95 9.08
N GLY A 287 7.69 4.36 7.82
CA GLY A 287 7.75 5.77 7.44
C GLY A 287 6.92 6.04 6.20
N ALA A 288 6.06 7.05 6.26
CA ALA A 288 5.32 7.57 5.13
C ALA A 288 5.90 8.91 4.68
N ARG A 289 5.77 9.17 3.38
CA ARG A 289 6.20 10.37 2.68
C ARG A 289 4.97 11.11 2.17
N TYR A 290 4.91 12.42 2.35
CA TYR A 290 3.85 13.25 1.78
C TYR A 290 4.42 14.46 1.04
N GLY A 291 4.09 14.60 -0.24
CA GLY A 291 4.56 15.70 -1.08
C GLY A 291 6.08 15.81 -1.14
N GLY A 292 6.77 14.67 -1.08
CA GLY A 292 8.23 14.59 -1.05
C GLY A 292 8.86 14.57 0.34
N TYR A 293 8.14 14.91 1.42
CA TYR A 293 8.70 15.01 2.78
C TYR A 293 8.46 13.75 3.60
N CYS A 294 9.54 13.24 4.20
CA CYS A 294 9.58 12.01 4.96
C CYS A 294 9.18 12.20 6.42
N SER A 295 8.72 11.10 7.01
CA SER A 295 8.53 10.94 8.45
C SER A 295 8.84 9.51 8.85
N ASN A 296 9.09 9.28 10.13
CA ASN A 296 9.50 8.01 10.66
C ASN A 296 8.90 7.75 12.04
N ILE A 297 8.52 6.50 12.30
CA ILE A 297 8.19 5.98 13.63
C ILE A 297 8.78 4.58 13.78
N ALA A 298 9.34 4.29 14.95
CA ALA A 298 9.69 2.92 15.33
C ALA A 298 9.17 2.64 16.74
N ARG A 299 8.62 1.44 16.91
CA ARG A 299 8.11 0.91 18.18
C ARG A 299 8.67 -0.48 18.38
N THR A 300 8.88 -0.80 19.65
CA THR A 300 9.22 -2.16 20.08
C THR A 300 8.08 -2.65 20.95
N PHE A 301 7.55 -3.82 20.63
CA PHE A 301 6.52 -4.53 21.39
C PHE A 301 7.16 -5.68 22.16
N LEU A 302 6.68 -5.87 23.38
CA LEU A 302 7.24 -6.79 24.37
C LEU A 302 6.20 -7.88 24.65
N ILE A 303 6.56 -9.15 24.46
CA ILE A 303 5.64 -10.28 24.67
C ILE A 303 6.14 -11.11 25.85
N ASP A 304 5.37 -11.13 26.94
CA ASP A 304 5.77 -11.70 28.25
C ASP A 304 7.22 -11.32 28.62
N ALA A 305 7.54 -10.04 28.51
CA ALA A 305 8.92 -9.59 28.68
C ALA A 305 9.44 -9.83 30.10
N ASN A 306 10.66 -10.34 30.18
CA ASN A 306 11.33 -10.48 31.47
C ASN A 306 11.76 -9.12 32.05
N SER A 307 12.23 -9.12 33.30
CA SER A 307 12.65 -7.92 34.00
C SER A 307 13.75 -7.15 33.24
N LYS A 308 14.69 -7.86 32.61
CA LYS A 308 15.80 -7.25 31.84
C LYS A 308 15.31 -6.55 30.58
N GLN A 309 14.42 -7.18 29.81
CA GLN A 309 13.79 -6.60 28.63
C GLN A 309 12.96 -5.37 28.97
N SER A 310 12.14 -5.47 30.02
CA SER A 310 11.30 -4.37 30.51
C SER A 310 12.15 -3.20 30.98
N LYS A 311 13.20 -3.46 31.78
CA LYS A 311 14.11 -2.42 32.27
C LYS A 311 14.91 -1.75 31.14
N ALA A 312 15.39 -2.53 30.16
CA ALA A 312 16.09 -2.00 28.99
C ALA A 312 15.17 -1.09 28.15
N TYR A 313 13.90 -1.49 27.96
CA TYR A 313 12.92 -0.66 27.24
C TYR A 313 12.67 0.66 27.97
N GLU A 314 12.43 0.62 29.28
CA GLU A 314 12.18 1.81 30.10
C GLU A 314 13.33 2.81 30.05
N VAL A 315 14.57 2.32 30.16
CA VAL A 315 15.77 3.18 30.07
C VAL A 315 15.93 3.76 28.68
N LEU A 316 15.68 2.96 27.62
CA LEU A 316 15.71 3.48 26.26
C LEU A 316 14.64 4.57 26.04
N LEU A 317 13.45 4.38 26.58
CA LEU A 317 12.37 5.38 26.53
C LEU A 317 12.78 6.69 27.23
N ARG A 318 13.38 6.60 28.43
CA ARG A 318 13.90 7.78 29.14
C ARG A 318 15.04 8.45 28.36
N ALA A 319 15.98 7.67 27.81
CA ALA A 319 17.09 8.18 27.02
C ALA A 319 16.62 8.88 25.74
N GLN A 320 15.66 8.31 25.01
CA GLN A 320 15.07 8.94 23.82
C GLN A 320 14.34 10.25 24.19
N ASN A 321 13.58 10.27 25.29
CA ASN A 321 12.90 11.50 25.75
C ASN A 321 13.91 12.58 26.19
N ALA A 322 15.03 12.21 26.79
CA ALA A 322 16.12 13.12 27.13
C ALA A 322 16.77 13.71 25.87
N ALA A 323 17.03 12.88 24.84
CA ALA A 323 17.53 13.35 23.55
C ALA A 323 16.58 14.34 22.87
N ILE A 324 15.27 14.02 22.83
CA ILE A 324 14.25 14.93 22.30
C ILE A 324 14.25 16.25 23.08
N SER A 325 14.27 16.18 24.41
CA SER A 325 14.22 17.37 25.27
C SER A 325 15.46 18.26 25.15
N ALA A 326 16.61 17.71 24.76
CA ALA A 326 17.86 18.44 24.56
C ALA A 326 17.91 19.19 23.22
N LEU A 327 17.07 18.84 22.23
CA LEU A 327 16.97 19.53 20.94
C LEU A 327 16.28 20.89 21.08
N LYS A 328 16.96 21.86 21.68
CA LYS A 328 16.47 23.23 21.88
C LYS A 328 17.25 24.22 21.01
N PRO A 329 16.59 25.27 20.47
CA PRO A 329 17.27 26.31 19.71
C PRO A 329 18.55 26.82 20.40
N GLY A 330 19.64 26.95 19.63
CA GLY A 330 20.95 27.41 20.12
C GLY A 330 21.78 26.36 20.86
N LYS A 331 21.27 25.15 21.09
CA LYS A 331 22.08 24.02 21.58
C LYS A 331 22.75 23.28 20.42
N MET A 332 23.89 22.65 20.69
CA MET A 332 24.57 21.79 19.71
C MET A 332 23.77 20.50 19.47
N LEU A 333 23.77 19.97 18.25
CA LEU A 333 23.18 18.66 17.94
C LEU A 333 23.78 17.54 18.80
N SER A 334 25.05 17.65 19.16
CA SER A 334 25.73 16.68 20.02
C SER A 334 25.13 16.58 21.42
N SER A 335 24.43 17.63 21.89
CA SER A 335 23.76 17.62 23.18
C SER A 335 22.63 16.58 23.26
N ALA A 336 21.93 16.31 22.16
CA ALA A 336 20.87 15.31 22.12
C ALA A 336 21.41 13.90 22.37
N TYR A 337 22.49 13.53 21.69
CA TYR A 337 23.13 12.23 21.91
C TYR A 337 23.78 12.12 23.29
N LYS A 338 24.44 13.18 23.76
CA LYS A 338 25.05 13.22 25.10
C LYS A 338 24.01 13.04 26.21
N ALA A 339 22.84 13.67 26.08
CA ALA A 339 21.74 13.51 27.03
C ALA A 339 21.21 12.05 27.08
N ALA A 340 21.10 11.37 25.93
CA ALA A 340 20.75 9.95 25.91
C ALA A 340 21.83 9.08 26.58
N VAL A 341 23.10 9.33 26.27
CA VAL A 341 24.24 8.60 26.87
C VAL A 341 24.27 8.79 28.39
N GLU A 342 24.01 9.99 28.89
CA GLU A 342 23.97 10.29 30.33
C GLU A 342 22.89 9.48 31.07
N VAL A 343 21.68 9.37 30.50
CA VAL A 343 20.62 8.53 31.06
C VAL A 343 21.06 7.07 31.16
N VAL A 344 21.62 6.52 30.08
CA VAL A 344 22.07 5.11 30.06
C VAL A 344 23.24 4.90 31.02
N GLN A 345 24.19 5.84 31.07
CA GLN A 345 25.35 5.78 31.97
C GLN A 345 24.96 5.78 33.45
N ASN A 346 23.88 6.49 33.81
CA ASN A 346 23.40 6.60 35.18
C ASN A 346 22.51 5.42 35.60
N GLU A 347 21.76 4.84 34.66
CA GLU A 347 20.74 3.83 35.00
C GLU A 347 21.11 2.38 34.63
N LEU A 348 21.83 2.17 33.51
CA LEU A 348 22.28 0.86 33.00
C LEU A 348 23.64 1.01 32.29
N PRO A 349 24.72 1.35 33.01
CA PRO A 349 26.04 1.62 32.42
C PRO A 349 26.59 0.45 31.60
N GLU A 350 26.24 -0.78 31.95
CA GLU A 350 26.63 -2.00 31.25
C GLU A 350 26.08 -2.08 29.81
N LEU A 351 24.99 -1.36 29.50
CA LEU A 351 24.37 -1.35 28.18
C LEU A 351 24.90 -0.24 27.25
N LEU A 352 25.82 0.60 27.71
CA LEU A 352 26.39 1.69 26.91
C LEU A 352 27.07 1.20 25.62
N ALA A 353 27.74 0.05 25.68
CA ALA A 353 28.39 -0.54 24.52
C ALA A 353 27.37 -0.91 23.43
N ASN A 354 26.18 -1.33 23.86
CA ASN A 354 25.04 -1.77 23.03
C ASN A 354 24.20 -0.60 22.49
N LEU A 355 24.34 0.61 23.05
CA LEU A 355 23.60 1.78 22.58
C LEU A 355 24.04 2.17 21.16
N SER A 356 23.06 2.51 20.32
CA SER A 356 23.30 3.05 18.99
C SER A 356 24.27 4.24 19.04
N LYS A 357 25.16 4.35 18.04
CA LYS A 357 26.18 5.43 18.00
C LYS A 357 25.64 6.81 17.63
N THR A 358 24.35 6.88 17.33
CA THR A 358 23.60 8.10 17.01
C THR A 358 22.21 8.03 17.66
N ALA A 359 21.63 9.18 17.98
CA ALA A 359 20.24 9.35 18.37
C ALA A 359 19.34 9.72 17.15
N GLY A 360 19.83 9.50 15.93
CA GLY A 360 19.10 9.77 14.69
C GLY A 360 19.74 10.84 13.80
N THR A 361 18.94 11.41 12.90
CA THR A 361 19.39 12.40 11.90
C THR A 361 18.30 13.43 11.63
N GLY A 362 18.65 14.53 10.95
CA GLY A 362 17.66 15.35 10.26
C GLY A 362 16.84 14.54 9.27
N ILE A 363 15.59 14.96 9.06
CA ILE A 363 14.65 14.34 8.12
C ILE A 363 13.88 15.44 7.39
N GLY A 364 13.60 15.23 6.10
CA GLY A 364 12.95 16.21 5.25
C GLY A 364 12.63 15.60 3.90
N LEU A 365 13.10 16.22 2.82
CA LEU A 365 13.06 15.61 1.47
C LEU A 365 13.94 14.37 1.39
N GLU A 366 15.00 14.35 2.20
CA GLU A 366 15.85 13.19 2.43
C GLU A 366 15.37 12.47 3.70
N PHE A 367 15.29 11.15 3.66
CA PHE A 367 14.98 10.36 4.86
C PHE A 367 16.07 10.49 5.94
N ARG A 368 17.33 10.69 5.51
CA ARG A 368 18.48 10.90 6.38
C ARG A 368 19.34 12.07 5.89
N GLU A 369 19.19 13.21 6.54
CA GLU A 369 20.04 14.38 6.30
C GLU A 369 21.37 14.20 7.04
N SER A 370 22.39 13.71 6.33
CA SER A 370 23.68 13.30 6.90
C SER A 370 24.42 14.44 7.63
N GLY A 371 24.28 15.69 7.19
CA GLY A 371 24.83 16.87 7.86
C GLY A 371 24.21 17.13 9.25
N LEU A 372 23.01 16.64 9.51
CA LEU A 372 22.27 16.84 10.76
C LEU A 372 22.22 15.58 11.63
N THR A 373 23.29 14.79 11.63
CA THR A 373 23.36 13.57 12.45
C THR A 373 23.45 13.91 13.94
N LEU A 374 22.61 13.28 14.76
CA LEU A 374 22.59 13.43 16.22
C LEU A 374 23.60 12.47 16.87
N ASN A 375 24.89 12.81 16.82
CA ASN A 375 25.98 12.02 17.40
C ASN A 375 26.80 12.86 18.38
N GLY A 376 27.70 12.23 19.16
CA GLY A 376 28.47 12.93 20.21
C GLY A 376 29.46 14.00 19.74
N ARG A 377 29.63 14.20 18.43
CA ARG A 377 30.65 15.08 17.81
C ARG A 377 30.07 16.18 16.91
N ASN A 378 28.75 16.19 16.67
CA ASN A 378 28.14 17.16 15.78
C ASN A 378 27.83 18.47 16.52
N ASP A 379 28.64 19.50 16.27
CA ASP A 379 28.52 20.78 16.95
C ASP A 379 27.68 21.83 16.20
N HIS A 380 26.99 21.42 15.11
CA HIS A 380 25.99 22.27 14.48
C HIS A 380 24.91 22.69 15.50
N LEU A 381 24.44 23.93 15.39
CA LEU A 381 23.41 24.45 16.27
C LEU A 381 22.02 24.01 15.81
N VAL A 382 21.18 23.68 16.77
CA VAL A 382 19.74 23.48 16.58
C VAL A 382 19.11 24.83 16.26
N ILE A 383 18.39 24.91 15.14
CA ILE A 383 17.69 26.11 14.67
C ILE A 383 16.19 25.81 14.56
N PRO A 384 15.29 26.74 14.90
CA PRO A 384 13.86 26.56 14.69
C PRO A 384 13.54 26.24 13.22
N GLY A 385 12.58 25.35 13.00
CA GLY A 385 12.22 24.84 11.68
C GLY A 385 13.01 23.61 11.25
N MET A 386 14.05 23.20 11.97
CA MET A 386 14.67 21.89 11.78
C MET A 386 13.70 20.76 12.17
N VAL A 387 13.85 19.61 11.50
CA VAL A 387 13.04 18.41 11.74
C VAL A 387 13.98 17.23 11.87
N PHE A 388 13.76 16.38 12.89
CA PHE A 388 14.60 15.23 13.19
C PHE A 388 13.80 13.94 13.25
N ASN A 389 14.39 12.87 12.74
CA ASN A 389 14.05 11.50 13.10
C ASN A 389 14.89 11.13 14.32
N VAL A 390 14.32 11.25 15.52
CA VAL A 390 15.02 10.93 16.78
C VAL A 390 14.87 9.43 17.05
N SER A 391 15.89 8.68 16.64
CA SER A 391 15.93 7.22 16.62
C SER A 391 17.08 6.70 17.49
N LEU A 392 16.75 5.93 18.52
CA LEU A 392 17.70 5.40 19.50
C LEU A 392 17.37 3.92 19.77
N GLY A 393 18.40 3.08 19.92
CA GLY A 393 18.19 1.67 20.21
C GLY A 393 19.34 0.99 20.93
N PHE A 394 19.05 -0.13 21.58
CA PHE A 394 20.03 -1.06 22.12
C PHE A 394 20.15 -2.27 21.20
N GLN A 395 21.38 -2.66 20.88
CA GLN A 395 21.71 -3.74 19.96
C GLN A 395 22.29 -4.95 20.70
N ASN A 396 21.93 -6.16 20.28
CA ASN A 396 22.55 -7.42 20.73
C ASN A 396 22.55 -7.60 22.25
N LEU A 397 21.44 -7.25 22.91
CA LEU A 397 21.25 -7.50 24.34
C LEU A 397 21.04 -8.99 24.58
N GLN A 398 21.67 -9.53 25.62
CA GLN A 398 21.51 -10.93 26.01
C GLN A 398 20.38 -11.08 27.02
N SER A 399 19.50 -12.04 26.80
CA SER A 399 18.44 -12.50 27.69
C SER A 399 18.87 -13.82 28.34
N GLU A 400 18.44 -14.09 29.57
CA GLU A 400 18.76 -15.33 30.29
C GLU A 400 17.79 -16.46 29.92
N THR A 401 17.59 -16.69 28.62
CA THR A 401 16.72 -17.75 28.11
C THR A 401 17.52 -18.85 27.42
N ASN A 402 17.01 -20.09 27.47
CA ASN A 402 17.61 -21.24 26.80
C ASN A 402 17.20 -21.35 25.32
N ASN A 403 16.48 -20.36 24.79
CA ASN A 403 15.90 -20.40 23.45
C ASN A 403 16.66 -19.43 22.53
N PRO A 404 17.29 -19.91 21.44
CA PRO A 404 18.06 -19.07 20.53
C PRO A 404 17.26 -17.98 19.79
N LYS A 405 15.92 -18.01 19.87
CA LYS A 405 15.05 -16.96 19.33
C LYS A 405 14.75 -15.84 20.33
N THR A 406 15.06 -16.03 21.61
CA THR A 406 14.85 -15.03 22.67
C THR A 406 16.10 -14.73 23.48
N ASP A 407 17.20 -15.47 23.26
CA ASP A 407 18.48 -15.30 23.96
C ASP A 407 19.15 -13.97 23.63
N THR A 408 18.94 -13.45 22.43
CA THR A 408 19.46 -12.16 21.97
C THR A 408 18.30 -11.31 21.49
N PHE A 409 18.26 -10.04 21.92
CA PHE A 409 17.24 -9.10 21.49
C PHE A 409 17.81 -7.70 21.26
N SER A 410 17.05 -6.88 20.55
CA SER A 410 17.32 -5.46 20.38
C SER A 410 16.05 -4.67 20.64
N ILE A 411 16.18 -3.39 20.98
CA ILE A 411 15.05 -2.49 21.19
C ILE A 411 15.32 -1.22 20.39
N LEU A 412 14.30 -0.72 19.70
CA LEU A 412 14.35 0.50 18.90
C LEU A 412 13.14 1.39 19.17
N LEU A 413 13.40 2.68 19.40
CA LEU A 413 12.39 3.73 19.46
C LEU A 413 12.76 4.85 18.50
N ALA A 414 11.80 5.26 17.67
CA ALA A 414 11.98 6.41 16.79
C ALA A 414 10.72 7.27 16.71
N ASP A 415 10.91 8.58 16.64
CA ASP A 415 9.84 9.56 16.46
C ASP A 415 10.28 10.72 15.56
N THR A 416 9.33 11.30 14.83
CA THR A 416 9.57 12.52 14.04
C THR A 416 9.29 13.75 14.90
N VAL A 417 10.25 14.67 14.98
CA VAL A 417 10.22 15.82 15.90
C VAL A 417 10.49 17.12 15.15
N ILE A 418 9.64 18.14 15.35
CA ILE A 418 9.85 19.50 14.85
C ILE A 418 10.42 20.38 15.96
N ILE A 419 11.42 21.19 15.61
CA ILE A 419 11.95 22.22 16.50
C ILE A 419 11.20 23.52 16.26
N ALA A 420 10.52 24.01 17.31
CA ALA A 420 9.86 25.31 17.31
C ALA A 420 10.74 26.37 18.03
N SER A 421 10.48 27.66 17.76
CA SER A 421 11.27 28.76 18.34
C SER A 421 11.14 28.87 19.85
N ASP A 422 9.90 28.88 20.37
CA ASP A 422 9.61 29.21 21.77
C ASP A 422 8.80 28.12 22.49
N LYS A 423 8.83 26.90 21.97
CA LYS A 423 8.08 25.76 22.51
C LYS A 423 9.01 24.55 22.68
N PRO A 424 8.69 23.62 23.60
CA PRO A 424 9.38 22.34 23.62
C PRO A 424 9.26 21.64 22.26
N PRO A 425 10.22 20.77 21.90
CA PRO A 425 10.18 20.04 20.63
C PRO A 425 8.85 19.30 20.44
N GLU A 426 8.23 19.51 19.27
CA GLU A 426 6.91 18.98 18.93
C GLU A 426 7.09 17.57 18.35
N VAL A 427 6.68 16.54 19.10
CA VAL A 427 6.74 15.14 18.64
C VAL A 427 5.49 14.82 17.82
N LEU A 428 5.64 14.63 16.52
CA LEU A 428 4.51 14.49 15.58
C LEU A 428 3.88 13.09 15.59
N THR A 429 4.62 12.09 16.06
CA THR A 429 4.24 10.67 16.01
C THR A 429 3.64 10.16 17.32
N LEU A 430 3.27 11.07 18.25
CA LEU A 430 2.67 10.74 19.56
C LEU A 430 1.31 10.04 19.49
N VAL A 431 0.66 10.02 18.33
CA VAL A 431 -0.64 9.35 18.14
C VAL A 431 -0.55 7.86 18.51
N CYS A 432 0.60 7.22 18.24
CA CYS A 432 0.91 5.86 18.65
C CYS A 432 1.78 5.88 19.91
N SER A 433 1.26 5.28 20.99
CA SER A 433 1.93 5.27 22.30
C SER A 433 3.26 4.53 22.25
N LYS A 434 4.13 4.88 23.21
CA LYS A 434 5.39 4.20 23.53
C LYS A 434 5.53 3.99 25.04
N ALA A 435 4.43 4.10 25.78
CA ALA A 435 4.42 3.80 27.20
C ALA A 435 4.46 2.27 27.38
N VAL A 436 5.18 1.79 28.40
CA VAL A 436 5.39 0.36 28.65
C VAL A 436 4.08 -0.43 28.64
N LYS A 437 3.07 0.06 29.37
CA LYS A 437 1.73 -0.54 29.47
C LYS A 437 0.97 -0.69 28.14
N ASP A 438 1.33 0.11 27.13
CA ASP A 438 0.65 0.13 25.83
C ASP A 438 1.41 -0.68 24.77
N VAL A 439 2.61 -1.20 25.10
CA VAL A 439 3.45 -2.00 24.18
C VAL A 439 3.84 -3.36 24.74
N ALA A 440 3.54 -3.61 26.02
CA ALA A 440 3.77 -4.89 26.68
C ALA A 440 2.49 -5.72 26.69
N TYR A 441 2.59 -6.93 26.15
CA TYR A 441 1.53 -7.93 26.08
C TYR A 441 1.87 -9.09 27.02
N SER A 442 0.87 -9.64 27.70
CA SER A 442 1.04 -10.77 28.61
C SER A 442 -0.05 -11.81 28.38
N PHE A 443 0.33 -13.08 28.26
CA PHE A 443 -0.61 -14.19 28.03
C PHE A 443 -1.07 -14.90 29.32
N ASN A 444 -0.30 -14.75 30.39
CA ASN A 444 -0.61 -15.39 31.68
C ASN A 444 -1.51 -14.46 32.53
N GLU A 445 -2.83 -14.68 32.49
CA GLU A 445 -3.78 -13.98 33.38
C GLU A 445 -3.80 -14.52 34.83
N ASP A 446 -3.05 -15.59 35.16
CA ASP A 446 -3.10 -16.22 36.50
C ASP A 446 -2.05 -15.70 37.50
N ASP A 447 -1.11 -14.82 37.12
CA ASP A 447 -0.09 -14.27 38.02
C ASP A 447 -0.20 -12.75 38.25
N ALA A 448 -1.26 -12.10 37.78
CA ALA A 448 -1.53 -10.69 38.08
C ALA A 448 -2.21 -10.51 39.46
N GLU A 449 -1.72 -11.19 40.50
CA GLU A 449 -1.90 -10.67 41.86
C GLU A 449 -1.01 -9.42 41.99
N GLN A 450 -1.68 -8.27 41.98
CA GLN A 450 -1.24 -6.96 42.41
C GLN A 450 0.09 -6.97 43.21
N HIS A 451 1.22 -6.71 42.53
CA HIS A 451 2.37 -6.10 43.20
C HIS A 451 2.02 -4.65 43.57
N LYS A 452 1.22 -4.50 44.62
CA LYS A 452 1.12 -3.26 45.38
C LYS A 452 2.45 -3.03 46.05
N ILE A 453 3.18 -2.04 45.56
CA ILE A 453 4.28 -1.39 46.27
C ILE A 453 3.70 -0.91 47.61
N GLN A 454 4.11 -1.54 48.71
CA GLN A 454 3.85 -1.02 50.05
C GLN A 454 4.60 0.30 50.19
N SER A 455 3.84 1.40 50.22
CA SER A 455 4.27 2.65 50.83
C SER A 455 3.36 2.89 52.03
N GLU A 456 3.95 3.03 53.21
CA GLU A 456 3.25 3.41 54.43
C GLU A 456 2.56 4.77 54.24
N PRO A 457 1.29 4.94 54.63
CA PRO A 457 0.71 6.25 54.79
C PRO A 457 0.72 6.63 56.28
N ASN A 458 1.22 7.83 56.56
CA ASN A 458 0.89 8.53 57.79
C ASN A 458 0.07 9.78 57.44
N VAL A 459 -0.87 10.05 58.35
CA VAL A 459 -1.76 11.21 58.47
C VAL A 459 -3.15 11.09 57.81
N SER A 460 -4.10 11.11 58.74
CA SER A 460 -5.54 11.11 58.70
C SER A 460 -6.18 12.36 58.08
N GLU A 461 -7.27 12.18 57.33
CA GLU A 461 -8.45 13.04 57.43
C GLU A 461 -9.74 12.31 57.00
N VAL A 462 -10.78 12.49 57.81
CA VAL A 462 -12.06 11.77 57.79
C VAL A 462 -13.12 12.67 57.16
N VAL A 463 -13.83 12.22 56.10
CA VAL A 463 -15.25 12.60 55.84
C VAL A 463 -16.01 11.49 55.08
N LEU A 464 -16.81 10.74 55.83
CA LEU A 464 -18.17 10.19 55.60
C LEU A 464 -18.70 9.83 54.19
N SER A 465 -18.76 8.51 53.96
CA SER A 465 -19.92 7.64 53.64
C SER A 465 -21.09 8.13 52.76
N LYS A 466 -21.38 7.34 51.71
CA LYS A 466 -22.74 6.86 51.39
C LYS A 466 -22.69 5.40 50.88
N ALA A 467 -23.35 4.52 51.62
CA ALA A 467 -23.57 3.12 51.29
C ALA A 467 -24.62 2.95 50.19
N SER A 468 -24.46 1.94 49.32
CA SER A 468 -25.60 1.15 48.82
C SER A 468 -25.15 -0.09 48.04
N LEU A 469 -25.48 -1.25 48.63
CA LEU A 469 -25.91 -2.51 48.02
C LEU A 469 -24.88 -3.41 47.30
N ARG A 470 -24.54 -4.47 48.05
CA ARG A 470 -24.19 -5.81 47.57
C ARG A 470 -25.23 -6.33 46.59
N SER A 471 -24.78 -6.82 45.45
CA SER A 471 -25.48 -7.85 44.68
C SER A 471 -24.46 -8.92 44.31
N ASP A 472 -24.70 -10.13 44.78
CA ASP A 472 -24.00 -11.35 44.40
C ASP A 472 -23.89 -11.45 42.87
N LYS A 473 -22.66 -11.34 42.35
CA LYS A 473 -22.36 -11.79 41.00
C LYS A 473 -21.95 -13.25 41.10
N GLN A 474 -22.90 -14.13 40.83
CA GLN A 474 -22.61 -15.48 40.35
C GLN A 474 -21.59 -15.36 39.22
N GLU A 475 -20.45 -16.03 39.39
CA GLU A 475 -19.49 -16.25 38.32
C GLU A 475 -20.22 -16.93 37.15
N ILE A 476 -20.40 -16.18 36.08
CA ILE A 476 -20.95 -16.69 34.83
C ILE A 476 -19.81 -17.51 34.20
N SER A 477 -19.97 -18.83 34.16
CA SER A 477 -19.03 -19.75 33.51
C SER A 477 -18.64 -19.25 32.11
N LYS A 478 -17.36 -19.39 31.73
CA LYS A 478 -16.79 -19.00 30.42
C LYS A 478 -17.60 -19.56 29.23
N GLU A 479 -18.35 -20.64 29.43
CA GLU A 479 -19.25 -21.22 28.42
C GLU A 479 -20.54 -20.41 28.20
N GLU A 480 -21.08 -19.82 29.25
CA GLU A 480 -22.28 -18.98 29.17
C GLU A 480 -21.95 -17.59 28.56
N LEU A 481 -20.74 -17.06 28.81
CA LEU A 481 -20.24 -15.88 28.09
C LEU A 481 -20.02 -16.15 26.60
N ARG A 482 -19.52 -17.33 26.23
CA ARG A 482 -19.40 -17.76 24.82
C ARG A 482 -20.77 -17.86 24.14
N ARG A 483 -21.76 -18.42 24.86
CA ARG A 483 -23.13 -18.55 24.38
C ARG A 483 -23.83 -17.19 24.24
N GLN A 484 -23.61 -16.27 25.17
CA GLN A 484 -24.12 -14.89 25.10
C GLN A 484 -23.46 -14.12 23.96
N HIS A 485 -22.15 -14.28 23.74
CA HIS A 485 -21.44 -13.66 22.62
C HIS A 485 -21.89 -14.21 21.26
N GLN A 486 -22.10 -15.53 21.15
CA GLN A 486 -22.65 -16.15 19.94
C GLN A 486 -24.12 -15.75 19.69
N ALA A 487 -24.93 -15.59 20.74
CA ALA A 487 -26.29 -15.11 20.64
C ALA A 487 -26.36 -13.63 20.23
N GLU A 488 -25.45 -12.80 20.74
CA GLU A 488 -25.34 -11.38 20.35
C GLU A 488 -24.82 -11.24 18.90
N LEU A 489 -23.85 -12.05 18.47
CA LEU A 489 -23.42 -12.12 17.07
C LEU A 489 -24.53 -12.60 16.13
N ALA A 490 -25.34 -13.58 16.56
CA ALA A 490 -26.51 -14.03 15.82
C ALA A 490 -27.58 -12.94 15.74
N ARG A 491 -27.76 -12.17 16.81
CA ARG A 491 -28.67 -11.02 16.85
C ARG A 491 -28.19 -9.88 15.95
N GLN A 492 -26.90 -9.55 15.96
CA GLN A 492 -26.31 -8.54 15.07
C GLN A 492 -26.37 -8.97 13.61
N LYS A 493 -26.11 -10.25 13.28
CA LYS A 493 -26.33 -10.78 11.92
C LYS A 493 -27.80 -10.73 11.51
N ASN A 494 -28.72 -11.02 12.42
CA ASN A 494 -30.15 -10.91 12.15
C ASN A 494 -30.60 -9.45 12.00
N GLU A 495 -30.02 -8.52 12.75
CA GLU A 495 -30.29 -7.09 12.64
C GLU A 495 -29.67 -6.47 11.38
N GLU A 496 -28.48 -6.92 10.96
CA GLU A 496 -27.86 -6.57 9.67
C GLU A 496 -28.66 -7.15 8.49
N THR A 497 -29.18 -8.37 8.64
CA THR A 497 -30.07 -9.00 7.66
C THR A 497 -31.42 -8.27 7.59
N ALA A 498 -31.96 -7.82 8.73
CA ALA A 498 -33.17 -7.00 8.79
C ALA A 498 -32.95 -5.59 8.20
N ARG A 499 -31.77 -4.97 8.41
CA ARG A 499 -31.39 -3.71 7.75
C ARG A 499 -31.21 -3.87 6.25
N ARG A 500 -30.72 -5.03 5.77
CA ARG A 500 -30.68 -5.37 4.34
C ARG A 500 -32.07 -5.57 3.74
N LEU A 501 -33.04 -6.09 4.51
CA LEU A 501 -34.43 -6.23 4.09
C LEU A 501 -35.23 -4.90 4.17
N ALA A 502 -34.90 -4.01 5.11
CA ALA A 502 -35.58 -2.72 5.30
C ALA A 502 -35.06 -1.60 4.39
N GLY A 503 -33.96 -1.80 3.67
CA GLY A 503 -33.40 -0.85 2.71
C GLY A 503 -34.07 -0.82 1.34
N GLY A 504 -35.37 -1.13 1.25
CA GLY A 504 -36.15 -1.11 0.02
C GLY A 504 -37.10 0.08 -0.02
N GLY A 505 -36.65 1.23 -0.54
CA GLY A 505 -37.52 2.39 -0.70
C GLY A 505 -36.94 3.51 -1.55
N SER A 506 -37.53 3.65 -2.75
CA SER A 506 -37.44 4.79 -3.68
C SER A 506 -36.28 4.83 -4.67
N VAL A 507 -36.46 4.19 -5.83
CA VAL A 507 -36.26 4.86 -7.14
C VAL A 507 -37.27 4.31 -8.15
N THR A 508 -37.96 5.25 -8.77
CA THR A 508 -38.90 5.17 -9.88
C THR A 508 -38.29 4.58 -11.16
N GLY A 509 -39.04 3.68 -11.80
CA GLY A 509 -39.16 3.51 -13.26
C GLY A 509 -37.88 3.33 -14.10
N GLY A 510 -37.56 2.08 -14.46
CA GLY A 510 -36.59 1.78 -15.52
C GLY A 510 -36.23 0.30 -15.62
N THR A 511 -36.70 -0.34 -16.68
CA THR A 511 -36.53 -1.75 -17.08
C THR A 511 -35.07 -2.25 -17.07
N ARG A 512 -34.75 -3.16 -16.15
CA ARG A 512 -33.86 -4.36 -16.21
C ARG A 512 -33.26 -4.58 -14.82
N GLY A 513 -33.71 -5.64 -14.14
CA GLY A 513 -33.13 -6.04 -12.85
C GLY A 513 -31.64 -6.40 -12.99
N PRO A 514 -30.82 -6.19 -11.94
CA PRO A 514 -29.40 -6.53 -12.00
C PRO A 514 -29.26 -8.05 -11.99
N VAL A 515 -28.72 -8.57 -13.09
CA VAL A 515 -28.16 -9.93 -13.15
C VAL A 515 -27.08 -10.01 -12.06
N LYS A 516 -27.20 -10.98 -11.15
CA LYS A 516 -26.16 -11.31 -10.15
C LYS A 516 -24.79 -11.40 -10.85
N PRO A 517 -23.71 -10.80 -10.35
CA PRO A 517 -22.40 -11.01 -10.93
C PRO A 517 -21.98 -12.48 -10.77
N LEU A 518 -21.76 -13.15 -11.90
CA LEU A 518 -21.17 -14.48 -12.01
C LEU A 518 -19.82 -14.51 -11.27
N SER A 519 -19.52 -15.62 -10.61
CA SER A 519 -18.31 -15.87 -9.81
C SER A 519 -17.03 -15.36 -10.49
N GLU A 520 -16.22 -14.59 -9.76
CA GLU A 520 -14.94 -14.08 -10.25
C GLU A 520 -14.02 -15.22 -10.67
N MET A 521 -13.50 -15.11 -11.90
CA MET A 521 -12.61 -16.09 -12.54
C MET A 521 -11.20 -15.92 -11.98
N ILE A 522 -10.94 -16.51 -10.81
CA ILE A 522 -9.64 -16.46 -10.13
C ILE A 522 -9.07 -17.88 -10.09
N ALA A 523 -8.00 -18.12 -10.88
CA ALA A 523 -7.29 -19.40 -10.90
C ALA A 523 -6.49 -19.63 -9.60
N TYR A 524 -5.73 -18.63 -9.17
CA TYR A 524 -4.95 -18.65 -7.94
C TYR A 524 -5.29 -17.39 -7.14
N LYS A 525 -5.60 -17.57 -5.85
CA LYS A 525 -5.94 -16.44 -4.97
C LYS A 525 -4.70 -15.69 -4.52
N ASN A 526 -3.57 -16.39 -4.40
CA ASN A 526 -2.28 -15.83 -4.02
C ASN A 526 -1.19 -16.30 -4.99
N VAL A 527 -0.13 -15.50 -5.12
CA VAL A 527 1.03 -15.82 -5.98
C VAL A 527 1.77 -17.07 -5.46
N GLY A 528 1.77 -17.30 -4.14
CA GLY A 528 2.39 -18.49 -3.53
C GLY A 528 1.65 -19.80 -3.76
N ASP A 529 0.41 -19.76 -4.26
CA ASP A 529 -0.34 -20.96 -4.62
C ASP A 529 0.07 -21.50 -6.01
N ILE A 530 0.88 -20.74 -6.76
CA ILE A 530 1.37 -21.10 -8.09
C ILE A 530 2.51 -22.12 -7.93
N PRO A 531 2.41 -23.32 -8.54
CA PRO A 531 3.46 -24.33 -8.46
C PRO A 531 4.82 -23.80 -8.95
N SER A 532 5.85 -23.87 -8.11
CA SER A 532 7.22 -23.52 -8.50
C SER A 532 7.86 -24.68 -9.28
N ALA A 533 7.95 -24.57 -10.60
CA ALA A 533 8.64 -25.55 -11.43
C ALA A 533 10.15 -25.26 -11.48
N LYS A 534 10.97 -26.31 -11.40
CA LYS A 534 12.44 -26.21 -11.54
C LYS A 534 12.91 -25.89 -12.96
N GLU A 535 12.05 -26.09 -13.97
CA GLU A 535 12.34 -25.83 -15.39
C GLU A 535 11.22 -25.00 -16.05
N PRO A 536 11.55 -24.02 -16.89
CA PRO A 536 10.58 -23.11 -17.53
C PRO A 536 9.88 -23.80 -18.72
N MET A 537 9.00 -24.75 -18.42
CA MET A 537 8.18 -25.48 -19.40
C MET A 537 6.69 -25.17 -19.23
N ILE A 538 5.91 -25.21 -20.32
CA ILE A 538 4.45 -25.04 -20.22
C ILE A 538 3.86 -26.16 -19.37
N GLN A 539 3.05 -25.80 -18.38
CA GLN A 539 2.38 -26.75 -17.48
C GLN A 539 0.88 -26.48 -17.42
N VAL A 540 0.10 -27.53 -17.23
CA VAL A 540 -1.36 -27.45 -17.12
C VAL A 540 -1.77 -27.93 -15.74
N ASP A 541 -2.29 -27.03 -14.91
CA ASP A 541 -2.87 -27.36 -13.62
C ASP A 541 -4.36 -27.64 -13.78
N GLN A 542 -4.73 -28.91 -13.71
CA GLN A 542 -6.13 -29.34 -13.79
C GLN A 542 -6.93 -29.00 -12.52
N LYS A 543 -6.28 -28.89 -11.35
CA LYS A 543 -6.93 -28.64 -10.06
C LYS A 543 -7.41 -27.19 -9.94
N ASN A 544 -6.57 -26.25 -10.39
CA ASN A 544 -6.86 -24.81 -10.38
C ASN A 544 -7.30 -24.26 -11.75
N GLU A 545 -7.53 -25.17 -12.72
CA GLU A 545 -8.04 -24.86 -14.06
C GLU A 545 -7.20 -23.81 -14.80
N ALA A 546 -5.89 -23.89 -14.64
CA ALA A 546 -4.94 -22.89 -15.08
C ALA A 546 -3.85 -23.48 -15.98
N VAL A 547 -3.37 -22.69 -16.93
CA VAL A 547 -2.23 -23.00 -17.79
C VAL A 547 -1.09 -22.08 -17.39
N LEU A 548 0.02 -22.65 -16.92
CA LEU A 548 1.22 -21.91 -16.52
C LEU A 548 2.14 -21.76 -17.73
N LEU A 549 2.41 -20.51 -18.12
CA LEU A 549 3.23 -20.17 -19.28
C LEU A 549 4.54 -19.52 -18.85
N PRO A 550 5.71 -19.99 -19.33
CA PRO A 550 6.99 -19.37 -19.03
C PRO A 550 7.14 -18.07 -19.83
N ILE A 551 7.03 -16.91 -19.19
CA ILE A 551 7.21 -15.59 -19.79
C ILE A 551 8.39 -14.92 -19.10
N TYR A 552 9.45 -14.60 -19.86
CA TYR A 552 10.70 -14.00 -19.36
C TYR A 552 11.32 -14.72 -18.13
N GLY A 553 11.21 -16.06 -18.08
CA GLY A 553 11.79 -16.87 -17.00
C GLY A 553 10.88 -17.04 -15.78
N ILE A 554 9.67 -16.47 -15.79
CA ILE A 554 8.68 -16.61 -14.71
C ILE A 554 7.47 -17.40 -15.22
N MET A 555 6.94 -18.30 -14.39
CA MET A 555 5.72 -19.06 -14.70
C MET A 555 4.48 -18.21 -14.42
N VAL A 556 3.78 -17.80 -15.47
CA VAL A 556 2.60 -16.94 -15.39
C VAL A 556 1.32 -17.77 -15.57
N PRO A 557 0.38 -17.80 -14.61
CA PRO A 557 -0.85 -18.56 -14.71
C PRO A 557 -1.93 -17.85 -15.53
N PHE A 558 -2.53 -18.58 -16.47
CA PHE A 558 -3.71 -18.15 -17.22
C PHE A 558 -4.86 -19.12 -16.98
N HIS A 559 -6.00 -18.61 -16.48
CA HIS A 559 -7.20 -19.45 -16.34
C HIS A 559 -7.66 -19.95 -17.71
N VAL A 560 -8.10 -21.22 -17.81
CA VAL A 560 -8.40 -21.86 -19.11
C VAL A 560 -9.49 -21.13 -19.90
N SER A 561 -10.46 -20.49 -19.24
CA SER A 561 -11.52 -19.71 -19.89
C SER A 561 -11.02 -18.46 -20.62
N THR A 562 -9.80 -17.98 -20.33
CA THR A 562 -9.16 -16.90 -21.09
C THR A 562 -8.59 -17.36 -22.43
N ILE A 563 -8.43 -18.67 -22.63
CA ILE A 563 -7.83 -19.26 -23.83
C ILE A 563 -8.93 -19.54 -24.87
N LYS A 564 -8.82 -18.87 -26.02
CA LYS A 564 -9.71 -19.05 -27.17
C LYS A 564 -9.43 -20.35 -27.91
N THR A 565 -8.19 -20.56 -28.32
CA THR A 565 -7.78 -21.73 -29.12
C THR A 565 -6.31 -22.04 -28.87
N VAL A 566 -5.96 -23.33 -28.88
CA VAL A 566 -4.58 -23.80 -28.87
C VAL A 566 -4.32 -24.69 -30.09
N THR A 567 -3.23 -24.43 -30.80
CA THR A 567 -2.78 -25.19 -31.96
C THR A 567 -1.33 -25.62 -31.76
N GLY A 568 -1.06 -26.92 -31.90
CA GLY A 568 0.29 -27.48 -31.94
C GLY A 568 0.66 -27.87 -33.37
N HIS A 569 1.83 -27.45 -33.85
CA HIS A 569 2.39 -27.87 -35.13
C HIS A 569 3.77 -28.50 -34.93
N GLN A 570 4.07 -29.56 -35.67
CA GLN A 570 5.32 -30.30 -35.56
C GLN A 570 6.04 -30.26 -36.90
N ASP A 571 7.23 -29.67 -36.92
CA ASP A 571 8.20 -29.75 -38.02
C ASP A 571 9.27 -30.80 -37.70
N ASN A 572 10.00 -31.28 -38.71
CA ASN A 572 10.97 -32.39 -38.60
C ASN A 572 12.06 -32.23 -37.51
N ARG A 573 12.25 -31.03 -36.93
CA ARG A 573 13.23 -30.77 -35.84
C ARG A 573 12.71 -29.91 -34.69
N THR A 574 11.50 -29.34 -34.77
CA THR A 574 10.95 -28.45 -33.73
C THR A 574 9.43 -28.53 -33.65
N CYS A 575 8.87 -28.41 -32.45
CA CYS A 575 7.44 -28.28 -32.22
C CYS A 575 7.10 -26.82 -31.87
N THR A 576 5.97 -26.33 -32.38
CA THR A 576 5.43 -25.02 -32.04
C THR A 576 4.05 -25.15 -31.40
N VAL A 577 3.86 -24.54 -30.23
CA VAL A 577 2.58 -24.47 -29.53
C VAL A 577 2.13 -23.02 -29.55
N ARG A 578 1.04 -22.75 -30.25
CA ARG A 578 0.42 -21.42 -30.35
C ARG A 578 -0.87 -21.38 -29.54
N ILE A 579 -0.96 -20.42 -28.63
CA ILE A 579 -2.12 -20.19 -27.76
C ILE A 579 -2.67 -18.80 -28.09
N ILE A 580 -3.97 -18.75 -28.40
CA ILE A 580 -4.71 -17.52 -28.71
C ILE A 580 -5.68 -17.26 -27.56
N PHE A 581 -5.70 -16.04 -27.04
CA PHE A 581 -6.55 -15.65 -25.91
C PHE A 581 -7.77 -14.85 -26.35
N ASN A 582 -8.79 -14.80 -25.48
CA ASN A 582 -9.94 -13.92 -25.61
C ASN A 582 -9.52 -12.49 -25.24
N VAL A 583 -9.66 -11.55 -26.17
CA VAL A 583 -9.34 -10.13 -25.95
C VAL A 583 -10.57 -9.25 -26.23
N PRO A 584 -10.76 -8.16 -25.47
CA PRO A 584 -11.88 -7.25 -25.70
C PRO A 584 -11.84 -6.66 -27.12
N GLY A 585 -12.99 -6.58 -27.80
CA GLY A 585 -13.13 -5.97 -29.13
C GLY A 585 -13.02 -6.93 -30.33
N THR A 586 -12.89 -8.25 -30.12
CA THR A 586 -13.02 -9.21 -31.23
C THR A 586 -14.49 -9.52 -31.57
N PRO A 587 -14.87 -9.59 -32.87
CA PRO A 587 -16.27 -9.53 -33.31
C PRO A 587 -17.16 -10.74 -32.97
N PHE A 588 -16.68 -11.73 -32.20
CA PHE A 588 -17.38 -13.00 -31.98
C PHE A 588 -17.40 -13.48 -30.52
N THR A 589 -17.06 -12.66 -29.53
CA THR A 589 -17.19 -13.02 -28.11
C THR A 589 -18.40 -12.31 -27.50
N PRO A 590 -19.44 -13.03 -27.04
CA PRO A 590 -20.54 -12.43 -26.28
C PRO A 590 -19.92 -11.76 -25.05
N HIS A 591 -20.33 -10.52 -24.77
CA HIS A 591 -19.77 -9.64 -23.72
C HIS A 591 -19.33 -10.40 -22.46
N ASP A 592 -18.04 -10.70 -22.35
CA ASP A 592 -17.47 -11.24 -21.12
C ASP A 592 -17.51 -10.12 -20.07
N THR A 593 -18.29 -10.33 -19.02
CA THR A 593 -18.43 -9.44 -17.86
C THR A 593 -17.08 -9.08 -17.24
N ASN A 594 -16.06 -9.91 -17.41
CA ASN A 594 -14.68 -9.64 -16.95
C ASN A 594 -13.90 -8.69 -17.86
N SER A 595 -14.13 -8.71 -19.18
CA SER A 595 -13.53 -7.71 -20.09
C SER A 595 -14.05 -6.28 -19.85
N LEU A 596 -15.23 -6.15 -19.22
CA LEU A 596 -15.78 -4.87 -18.78
C LEU A 596 -15.20 -4.40 -17.43
N LYS A 597 -14.69 -5.31 -16.58
CA LYS A 597 -14.11 -4.98 -15.26
C LYS A 597 -12.69 -4.38 -15.35
N HIS A 598 -11.92 -4.71 -16.38
CA HIS A 598 -10.51 -4.30 -16.51
C HIS A 598 -10.28 -3.37 -17.72
N GLN A 599 -11.15 -2.35 -17.90
CA GLN A 599 -10.95 -1.33 -18.92
C GLN A 599 -9.63 -0.56 -18.69
N GLY A 600 -8.64 -0.81 -19.54
CA GLY A 600 -7.30 -0.20 -19.46
C GLY A 600 -6.15 -1.17 -19.13
N ALA A 601 -6.43 -2.47 -18.93
CA ALA A 601 -5.38 -3.49 -18.79
C ALA A 601 -4.74 -3.84 -20.14
N ILE A 602 -3.49 -4.32 -20.11
CA ILE A 602 -2.79 -4.83 -21.30
C ILE A 602 -3.19 -6.30 -21.49
N TYR A 603 -3.69 -6.64 -22.68
CA TYR A 603 -4.14 -8.00 -23.01
C TYR A 603 -3.16 -8.68 -23.97
N ILE A 604 -2.81 -9.93 -23.68
CA ILE A 604 -2.04 -10.78 -24.58
C ILE A 604 -3.02 -11.40 -25.57
N LYS A 605 -2.84 -11.16 -26.88
CA LYS A 605 -3.70 -11.70 -27.93
C LYS A 605 -3.29 -13.12 -28.34
N GLU A 606 -2.00 -13.34 -28.52
CA GLU A 606 -1.43 -14.58 -29.01
C GLU A 606 -0.02 -14.76 -28.45
N ILE A 607 0.32 -15.99 -28.09
CA ILE A 607 1.67 -16.39 -27.70
C ILE A 607 2.04 -17.69 -28.43
N THR A 608 3.28 -17.75 -28.95
CA THR A 608 3.79 -18.92 -29.65
C THR A 608 5.09 -19.37 -29.02
N PHE A 609 5.12 -20.61 -28.53
CA PHE A 609 6.32 -21.26 -27.99
C PHE A 609 6.90 -22.21 -29.03
N ARG A 610 8.23 -22.24 -29.16
CA ARG A 610 8.96 -23.19 -29.99
C ARG A 610 9.85 -24.07 -29.10
N SER A 611 9.70 -25.38 -29.19
CA SER A 611 10.47 -26.36 -28.41
C SER A 611 11.10 -27.41 -29.31
N LYS A 612 12.19 -28.03 -28.82
CA LYS A 612 12.82 -29.21 -29.44
C LYS A 612 12.16 -30.53 -29.01
N ASP A 613 11.25 -30.50 -28.03
CA ASP A 613 10.51 -31.68 -27.57
C ASP A 613 9.11 -31.74 -28.19
N PRO A 614 8.88 -32.60 -29.20
CA PRO A 614 7.57 -32.74 -29.84
C PRO A 614 6.56 -33.54 -29.00
N ARG A 615 7.01 -34.35 -28.05
CA ARG A 615 6.12 -35.15 -27.19
C ARG A 615 5.41 -34.24 -26.19
N HIS A 616 6.18 -33.42 -25.47
CA HIS A 616 5.66 -32.45 -24.51
C HIS A 616 4.69 -31.44 -25.17
N GLY A 617 5.05 -30.92 -26.35
CA GLY A 617 4.20 -29.97 -27.07
C GLY A 617 2.85 -30.54 -27.49
N SER A 618 2.81 -31.82 -27.89
CA SER A 618 1.58 -32.53 -28.27
C SER A 618 0.71 -32.83 -27.06
N GLU A 619 1.32 -33.27 -25.96
CA GLU A 619 0.65 -33.58 -24.69
C GLU A 619 -0.01 -32.33 -24.08
N VAL A 620 0.74 -31.23 -23.93
CA VAL A 620 0.21 -29.96 -23.42
C VAL A 620 -0.95 -29.44 -24.27
N THR A 621 -0.84 -29.55 -25.60
CA THR A 621 -1.92 -29.14 -26.51
C THR A 621 -3.19 -29.95 -26.28
N GLN A 622 -3.08 -31.26 -26.02
CA GLN A 622 -4.23 -32.11 -25.70
C GLN A 622 -4.81 -31.79 -24.31
N LEU A 623 -3.96 -31.63 -23.29
CA LEU A 623 -4.39 -31.31 -21.93
C LEU A 623 -5.18 -30.00 -21.86
N ILE A 624 -4.69 -28.94 -22.53
CA ILE A 624 -5.39 -27.65 -22.59
C ILE A 624 -6.75 -27.79 -23.30
N LYS A 625 -6.82 -28.55 -24.40
CA LYS A 625 -8.08 -28.79 -25.12
C LYS A 625 -9.10 -29.54 -24.27
N THR A 626 -8.66 -30.54 -23.52
CA THR A 626 -9.53 -31.35 -22.64
C THR A 626 -10.05 -30.52 -21.47
N LEU A 627 -9.16 -29.79 -20.78
CA LEU A 627 -9.52 -28.93 -19.65
C LEU A 627 -10.54 -27.86 -20.06
N ARG A 628 -10.35 -27.24 -21.24
CA ARG A 628 -11.32 -26.25 -21.76
C ARG A 628 -12.71 -26.84 -21.98
N ARG A 629 -12.79 -28.05 -22.57
CA ARG A 629 -14.09 -28.73 -22.80
C ARG A 629 -14.81 -29.03 -21.48
N GLN A 630 -14.07 -29.47 -20.46
CA GLN A 630 -14.63 -29.76 -19.13
C GLN A 630 -15.20 -28.51 -18.46
N VAL A 631 -14.45 -27.40 -18.48
CA VAL A 631 -14.89 -26.14 -17.86
C VAL A 631 -16.09 -25.55 -18.59
N THR A 632 -16.09 -25.50 -19.93
CA THR A 632 -17.24 -25.01 -20.70
C THR A 632 -18.50 -25.85 -20.48
N SER A 633 -18.38 -27.19 -20.41
CA SER A 633 -19.53 -28.07 -20.12
C SER A 633 -20.11 -27.81 -18.73
N ARG A 634 -19.26 -27.64 -17.72
CA ARG A 634 -19.68 -27.40 -16.33
C ARG A 634 -20.32 -26.03 -16.16
N GLU A 635 -19.81 -25.00 -16.84
CA GLU A 635 -20.40 -23.66 -16.82
C GLU A 635 -21.76 -23.63 -17.52
N SER A 636 -21.94 -24.35 -18.63
CA SER A 636 -23.26 -24.50 -19.29
C SER A 636 -24.28 -25.16 -18.36
N GLU A 637 -23.92 -26.25 -17.71
CA GLU A 637 -24.80 -26.94 -16.74
C GLU A 637 -25.14 -26.06 -15.53
N ARG A 638 -24.17 -25.26 -15.05
CA ARG A 638 -24.38 -24.33 -13.94
C ARG A 638 -25.27 -23.15 -14.33
N ALA A 639 -25.14 -22.64 -15.55
CA ALA A 639 -26.00 -21.61 -16.11
C ALA A 639 -27.45 -22.10 -16.26
N GLU A 640 -27.64 -23.35 -16.69
CA GLU A 640 -28.96 -24.00 -16.75
C GLU A 640 -29.58 -24.23 -15.36
N ARG A 641 -28.77 -24.50 -14.33
CA ARG A 641 -29.23 -24.62 -12.94
C ARG A 641 -29.51 -23.27 -12.27
N ALA A 642 -28.80 -22.21 -12.66
CA ALA A 642 -28.94 -20.87 -12.08
C ALA A 642 -30.21 -20.13 -12.56
N THR A 643 -30.82 -20.57 -13.66
CA THR A 643 -32.12 -20.08 -14.14
C THR A 643 -33.32 -20.76 -13.49
N LEU A 644 -33.12 -21.76 -12.61
CA LEU A 644 -34.20 -22.30 -11.77
C LEU A 644 -34.55 -21.30 -10.66
N VAL A 645 -35.61 -20.52 -10.88
CA VAL A 645 -36.25 -19.71 -9.84
C VAL A 645 -36.80 -20.63 -8.76
N THR A 646 -36.34 -20.48 -7.51
CA THR A 646 -36.91 -21.17 -6.35
C THR A 646 -38.31 -20.63 -6.08
N GLN A 647 -39.34 -21.40 -6.44
CA GLN A 647 -40.73 -21.08 -6.18
C GLN A 647 -41.18 -21.58 -4.80
N GLU A 648 -42.10 -20.86 -4.14
CA GLU A 648 -42.84 -21.37 -2.99
C GLU A 648 -43.77 -22.52 -3.41
N LYS A 649 -43.90 -23.56 -2.59
CA LYS A 649 -44.76 -24.72 -2.90
C LYS A 649 -46.24 -24.40 -2.71
N LEU A 650 -47.09 -24.94 -3.59
CA LEU A 650 -48.54 -24.80 -3.53
C LEU A 650 -49.13 -25.45 -2.27
N GLN A 651 -49.86 -24.66 -1.48
CA GLN A 651 -50.59 -25.11 -0.31
C GLN A 651 -52.00 -25.55 -0.72
N LEU A 652 -52.26 -26.86 -0.60
CA LEU A 652 -53.53 -27.44 -0.98
C LEU A 652 -54.63 -27.08 0.01
N ALA A 653 -55.80 -26.74 -0.52
CA ALA A 653 -57.00 -26.54 0.28
C ALA A 653 -57.32 -27.82 1.06
N GLY A 654 -57.28 -27.75 2.40
CA GLY A 654 -57.56 -28.88 3.28
C GLY A 654 -59.05 -29.27 3.30
N ASN A 655 -59.37 -30.39 3.96
CA ASN A 655 -60.70 -31.03 4.01
C ASN A 655 -61.89 -30.13 4.42
N ARG A 656 -61.65 -28.90 4.89
CA ARG A 656 -62.69 -27.93 5.27
C ARG A 656 -63.18 -27.06 4.11
N MET A 657 -62.47 -27.02 2.97
CA MET A 657 -62.84 -26.20 1.82
C MET A 657 -62.64 -26.99 0.53
N LYS A 658 -63.74 -27.39 -0.14
CA LYS A 658 -63.64 -28.04 -1.45
C LYS A 658 -63.10 -27.03 -2.47
N PRO A 659 -61.98 -27.33 -3.18
CA PRO A 659 -61.42 -26.40 -4.14
C PRO A 659 -62.41 -26.17 -5.29
N ILE A 660 -62.54 -24.93 -5.74
CA ILE A 660 -63.35 -24.58 -6.91
C ILE A 660 -62.63 -25.15 -8.14
N ARG A 661 -63.36 -25.88 -8.97
CA ARG A 661 -62.82 -26.57 -10.16
C ARG A 661 -63.49 -26.06 -11.42
N LEU A 662 -62.69 -25.77 -12.42
CA LEU A 662 -63.14 -25.43 -13.76
C LEU A 662 -62.59 -26.47 -14.74
N GLN A 663 -63.47 -27.19 -15.42
CA GLN A 663 -63.14 -28.30 -16.32
C GLN A 663 -63.09 -27.81 -17.78
N ASP A 664 -62.57 -28.66 -18.67
CA ASP A 664 -62.51 -28.43 -20.12
C ASP A 664 -61.72 -27.19 -20.56
N LEU A 665 -60.64 -26.89 -19.84
CA LEU A 665 -59.75 -25.77 -20.14
C LEU A 665 -58.54 -26.21 -20.96
N TRP A 666 -57.96 -25.26 -21.71
CA TRP A 666 -56.67 -25.40 -22.38
C TRP A 666 -55.67 -24.34 -21.89
N ILE A 667 -54.42 -24.73 -21.67
CA ILE A 667 -53.33 -23.82 -21.31
C ILE A 667 -52.44 -23.49 -22.53
N ARG A 668 -51.94 -22.25 -22.60
CA ARG A 668 -50.95 -21.81 -23.60
C ARG A 668 -49.78 -21.09 -22.90
N PRO A 669 -48.52 -21.34 -23.29
CA PRO A 669 -48.07 -22.31 -24.31
C PRO A 669 -48.31 -23.76 -23.87
N ALA A 670 -48.40 -24.68 -24.84
CA ALA A 670 -48.55 -26.11 -24.54
C ALA A 670 -47.27 -26.68 -23.89
N PHE A 671 -47.39 -27.80 -23.16
CA PHE A 671 -46.24 -28.45 -22.53
C PHE A 671 -45.14 -28.80 -23.56
N PRO A 672 -43.85 -28.61 -23.22
CA PRO A 672 -42.74 -28.82 -24.16
C PRO A 672 -42.71 -30.26 -24.70
N GLY A 673 -42.53 -30.39 -26.02
CA GLY A 673 -42.30 -31.69 -26.68
C GLY A 673 -43.53 -32.40 -27.25
N ARG A 674 -44.76 -31.89 -27.10
CA ARG A 674 -45.96 -32.52 -27.69
C ARG A 674 -46.99 -31.51 -28.20
N GLY A 675 -47.14 -31.41 -29.52
CA GLY A 675 -48.00 -30.42 -30.21
C GLY A 675 -49.51 -30.70 -30.23
N ARG A 676 -50.08 -31.43 -29.25
CA ARG A 676 -51.54 -31.74 -29.22
C ARG A 676 -52.24 -31.06 -28.03
N LYS A 677 -53.36 -30.38 -28.31
CA LYS A 677 -54.21 -29.71 -27.31
C LYS A 677 -54.89 -30.77 -26.43
N LEU A 678 -54.60 -30.77 -25.13
CA LEU A 678 -55.21 -31.65 -24.13
C LEU A 678 -56.09 -30.81 -23.19
N THR A 679 -57.34 -31.23 -23.00
CA THR A 679 -58.25 -30.63 -22.00
C THR A 679 -57.79 -30.99 -20.59
N GLY A 680 -57.85 -30.02 -19.69
CA GLY A 680 -57.50 -30.21 -18.28
C GLY A 680 -58.43 -29.45 -17.35
N THR A 681 -58.25 -29.68 -16.06
CA THR A 681 -59.02 -29.06 -14.99
C THR A 681 -58.14 -28.10 -14.21
N LEU A 682 -58.64 -26.88 -13.96
CA LEU A 682 -58.00 -25.90 -13.09
C LEU A 682 -58.67 -25.91 -11.72
N GLU A 683 -57.89 -26.15 -10.67
CA GLU A 683 -58.32 -26.12 -9.28
C GLU A 683 -57.74 -24.90 -8.56
N ALA A 684 -58.56 -24.19 -7.78
CA ALA A 684 -58.12 -23.09 -6.93
C ALA A 684 -57.77 -23.57 -5.52
N HIS A 685 -56.59 -23.20 -5.02
CA HIS A 685 -56.07 -23.55 -3.69
C HIS A 685 -55.65 -22.30 -2.91
N ILE A 686 -55.08 -22.48 -1.71
CA ILE A 686 -54.91 -21.39 -0.72
C ILE A 686 -54.02 -20.26 -1.26
N ASN A 687 -52.93 -20.60 -1.93
CA ASN A 687 -51.94 -19.64 -2.41
C ASN A 687 -51.68 -19.72 -3.93
N GLY A 688 -52.52 -20.44 -4.69
CA GLY A 688 -52.35 -20.58 -6.13
C GLY A 688 -53.39 -21.47 -6.82
N PHE A 689 -53.28 -21.58 -8.13
CA PHE A 689 -54.02 -22.51 -8.97
C PHE A 689 -53.19 -23.75 -9.29
N ARG A 690 -53.85 -24.90 -9.46
CA ARG A 690 -53.26 -26.10 -10.04
C ARG A 690 -54.04 -26.48 -11.29
N TYR A 691 -53.35 -26.50 -12.43
CA TYR A 691 -53.87 -27.11 -13.65
C TYR A 691 -53.36 -28.54 -13.75
N SER A 692 -54.26 -29.49 -13.96
CA SER A 692 -53.92 -30.91 -14.15
C SER A 692 -54.69 -31.50 -15.33
N THR A 693 -54.01 -32.31 -16.14
CA THR A 693 -54.66 -33.13 -17.18
C THR A 693 -54.98 -34.53 -16.64
N SER A 694 -55.46 -35.43 -17.50
CA SER A 694 -55.68 -36.85 -17.15
C SER A 694 -54.40 -37.60 -16.77
N ARG A 695 -53.21 -37.00 -16.99
CA ARG A 695 -51.93 -37.60 -16.67
C ARG A 695 -51.26 -36.92 -15.46
N PRO A 696 -50.67 -37.69 -14.52
CA PRO A 696 -50.10 -37.14 -13.29
C PRO A 696 -48.85 -36.26 -13.49
N ASP A 697 -48.11 -36.47 -14.57
CA ASP A 697 -46.87 -35.77 -14.96
C ASP A 697 -47.12 -34.42 -15.65
N GLU A 698 -48.35 -34.15 -16.08
CA GLU A 698 -48.75 -32.91 -16.78
C GLU A 698 -49.51 -31.99 -15.83
N ARG A 699 -48.80 -31.47 -14.82
CA ARG A 699 -49.34 -30.53 -13.82
C ARG A 699 -48.59 -29.20 -13.85
N VAL A 700 -49.33 -28.10 -13.79
CA VAL A 700 -48.78 -26.75 -13.65
C VAL A 700 -49.36 -26.13 -12.39
N GLU A 701 -48.49 -25.62 -11.53
CA GLU A 701 -48.87 -24.87 -10.33
C GLU A 701 -48.55 -23.39 -10.57
N ILE A 702 -49.55 -22.54 -10.34
CA ILE A 702 -49.47 -21.11 -10.58
C ILE A 702 -49.78 -20.39 -9.27
N MET A 703 -48.76 -19.82 -8.64
CA MET A 703 -48.92 -19.10 -7.37
C MET A 703 -49.59 -17.75 -7.60
N TYR A 704 -50.53 -17.36 -6.72
CA TYR A 704 -51.21 -16.05 -6.83
C TYR A 704 -50.22 -14.90 -6.77
N GLY A 705 -49.19 -14.99 -5.92
CA GLY A 705 -48.14 -13.97 -5.82
C GLY A 705 -47.35 -13.76 -7.11
N ASN A 706 -47.36 -14.73 -8.03
CA ASN A 706 -46.69 -14.60 -9.32
C ASN A 706 -47.57 -13.94 -10.38
N ILE A 707 -48.90 -13.85 -10.18
CA ILE A 707 -49.83 -13.25 -11.14
C ILE A 707 -49.86 -11.74 -10.90
N LYS A 708 -49.34 -10.96 -11.84
CA LYS A 708 -49.31 -9.50 -11.80
C LYS A 708 -50.61 -8.89 -12.32
N HIS A 709 -51.14 -9.42 -13.41
CA HIS A 709 -52.39 -8.96 -14.03
C HIS A 709 -53.17 -10.15 -14.61
N ALA A 710 -54.50 -10.08 -14.58
CA ALA A 710 -55.38 -11.07 -15.20
C ALA A 710 -56.37 -10.34 -16.12
N PHE A 711 -56.34 -10.67 -17.40
CA PHE A 711 -57.20 -10.05 -18.42
C PHE A 711 -58.19 -11.08 -18.97
N SER A 712 -59.46 -10.71 -19.05
CA SER A 712 -60.48 -11.49 -19.76
C SER A 712 -60.84 -10.77 -21.05
N ALA A 713 -60.82 -11.48 -22.18
CA ALA A 713 -61.28 -10.97 -23.46
C ALA A 713 -62.32 -11.93 -24.04
N CYS A 714 -63.55 -11.44 -24.22
CA CYS A 714 -64.58 -12.12 -25.00
C CYS A 714 -64.40 -11.72 -26.48
N ARG A 715 -64.24 -12.71 -27.36
CA ARG A 715 -64.33 -12.51 -28.82
C ARG A 715 -65.67 -13.10 -29.28
N GLU A 716 -66.37 -12.44 -30.19
CA GLU A 716 -67.56 -13.01 -30.83
C GLU A 716 -67.18 -14.32 -31.53
N GLY A 717 -67.59 -15.44 -30.93
CA GLY A 717 -67.25 -16.81 -31.36
C GLY A 717 -66.76 -17.68 -30.21
N ASN A 718 -67.70 -18.26 -29.45
CA ASN A 718 -67.67 -19.36 -28.46
C ASN A 718 -66.46 -19.67 -27.53
N ASP A 719 -65.28 -19.06 -27.67
CA ASP A 719 -64.12 -19.36 -26.84
C ASP A 719 -63.71 -18.12 -26.01
N ASN A 720 -63.95 -18.18 -24.70
CA ASN A 720 -63.49 -17.16 -23.75
C ASN A 720 -62.05 -17.42 -23.32
N PHE A 721 -61.16 -16.42 -23.45
CA PHE A 721 -59.76 -16.54 -23.04
C PHE A 721 -59.44 -15.67 -21.82
N VAL A 722 -58.73 -16.25 -20.85
CA VAL A 722 -58.15 -15.52 -19.72
C VAL A 722 -56.63 -15.55 -19.87
N THR A 723 -56.01 -14.36 -19.89
CA THR A 723 -54.56 -14.20 -19.98
C THR A 723 -54.01 -13.75 -18.64
N LEU A 724 -53.13 -14.57 -18.05
CA LEU A 724 -52.41 -14.25 -16.82
C LEU A 724 -51.02 -13.72 -17.18
N SER A 725 -50.72 -12.50 -16.73
CA SER A 725 -49.40 -11.88 -16.83
C SER A 725 -48.65 -12.13 -15.53
N PHE A 726 -47.43 -12.67 -15.63
CA PHE A 726 -46.60 -13.00 -14.47
C PHE A 726 -45.57 -11.89 -14.18
N ALA A 727 -45.22 -11.73 -12.91
CA ALA A 727 -44.29 -10.70 -12.41
C ALA A 727 -42.82 -11.02 -12.69
#